data_AF-A0A327HD49-F1
#
_entry.id   AF-A0A327HD49-F1
#
_cell.length_a   1.000
_cell.length_b   1.000
_cell.length_c   1.000
_cell.angle_alpha   90.00
_cell.angle_beta   90.00
_cell.angle_gamma   90.00
#
_symmetry.space_group_name_H-M   'P 1'
#
loop_
_entity.id
_entity.type
_entity.pdbx_description
1 polymer ?
#
loop_
_entity_poly.entity_id
_entity_poly.type
_entity_poly.pdbx_seq_one_letter_code
_entity_poly.pdbx_strand_id
1 'polypeptide(L)'
;MFFGSPGPSYIWVIDTHYTIPPEDSSLEVGIERIWFDAPGTVLSALSGPFGLLGLLGIDTSGIKIVSIAAPYAIHLETLGTTACPTGYDPVFDVDPNPILHGCGTQAGFGYVHLNEPVNGQREAIEVAYIEFSAHPAAGDDRIPSEVDLVIRSDSVLSTTAADIGEGSLTSIEYFADRRADIHVHFHEDRKNVAPSTIDGSFGNVTESAGWLRGMPAGSLDQLEIERVFKMLGSDKSPELPGRLPERLGLIIAIKNFSKDNSPNANDPSLPVNPADPPQSLVVIRSVQSVTEIDYGSWFLREGAEEDRRQIRTRLVGIPTTLVLFGSFAIDGGDEGTNATFDDPNGASLDIFSRILDTTILNLVDIFINIGSALNAVPQALGEALSGGLESGGGLEGTEFHLQMFDDLGVNRIPDRLALVEMDLGTSNHPTLSGDHILLSEDRDLDLVQGRTSSREPLMPIALSIRISGFSAADIADDQSLDEQMLTLETVNSQPLRVGFIQHDADNLTGASLHIVQVSALPDQMSMSLQPSSTFWNASDSVDEITYIGISGDQRQVVRMRDVPMSFEMEVSDSFSWVATEPMSSVEIQVSNHTAPRTMDGDHFLFNYDGPTDTAYLSARITNLSEITFIEADTDANPEALDSIQLRVDGNQTFRSSIQHVPGPNDPVTRGLHLRALIDPLPGIISMDVPNTDDLTGPSIVVPEFNTSQGLRGIADFMDSFSEMGRSVNQVLADLSETVTGQAGEESTSEFQFGFEFDADRHFDLTVDAVQGSMAIDEPEWRHGISMNSGVEGEEQGFHVRAWLPGLAPDVKLDLHFQNESGLEVWNIEVEMSDWRPLREEFIIQIAGFDAQDLDFSLIGFQPGESTEVVIQTSFSTRDLGATSEVTTSTSYQLSHRLDYVVASILNRDLGTRSQLFVSDIPAIIDLYASIGQSISVSLDVPESERIQGDSVGSVMLQQLQWFEGQWWPATIFLKDVPGEIDLTTEPANVFDITQPTAFQGVPEFDFSASGPGMDLYMEISGRAINTKGDTVLLAEDLMEEMTVSLDENFHLAIRSSGEGIGKLYLRQSDVPAQPGIRLIQMEALGENLKSATISLTEVGLYPVFRIGDVQGGRIVLSARASVDFMGMTFDGRAVLLDAQQTSGIPTGTTIGVNGLASDLSLLNVIPGFDGSTTHYMVPEPLTTGVLTLCTTLFGGGS
;
A
#
# COMPACT_ATOMS: atom_id res chain seq x y z
N MET A 1 -38.90 -64.54 31.88
CA MET A 1 -37.89 -65.30 32.66
C MET A 1 -36.55 -64.85 32.09
N PHE A 2 -35.69 -64.06 32.74
CA PHE A 2 -35.18 -64.09 34.11
C PHE A 2 -35.13 -62.65 34.68
N PHE A 3 -35.64 -62.42 35.91
CA PHE A 3 -35.49 -61.14 36.61
C PHE A 3 -34.86 -61.41 37.98
N GLY A 4 -33.62 -60.95 38.19
CA GLY A 4 -32.93 -61.13 39.47
C GLY A 4 -31.41 -60.97 39.46
N SER A 5 -30.83 -60.21 38.51
CA SER A 5 -29.39 -59.88 38.54
C SER A 5 -29.16 -58.55 39.29
N PRO A 6 -28.12 -58.45 40.15
CA PRO A 6 -27.72 -57.21 40.81
C PRO A 6 -27.06 -56.18 39.86
N GLY A 7 -26.75 -56.54 38.61
CA GLY A 7 -26.06 -55.67 37.66
C GLY A 7 -26.94 -54.68 36.89
N PRO A 8 -26.33 -53.91 35.97
CA PRO A 8 -27.02 -53.02 35.04
C PRO A 8 -28.05 -53.79 34.19
N SER A 9 -29.05 -53.08 33.65
CA SER A 9 -30.12 -53.69 32.86
C SER A 9 -30.51 -52.83 31.67
N TYR A 10 -30.87 -53.47 30.56
CA TYR A 10 -31.25 -52.81 29.32
C TYR A 10 -32.73 -53.07 28.98
N ILE A 11 -33.40 -52.04 28.47
CA ILE A 11 -34.74 -52.16 27.87
C ILE A 11 -34.59 -51.92 26.38
N TRP A 12 -34.97 -52.90 25.57
CA TRP A 12 -35.08 -52.74 24.12
C TRP A 12 -36.43 -52.15 23.76
N VAL A 13 -36.44 -51.16 22.89
CA VAL A 13 -37.64 -50.52 22.37
C VAL A 13 -37.68 -50.80 20.88
N ILE A 14 -38.77 -51.41 20.42
CA ILE A 14 -39.09 -51.56 19.00
C ILE A 14 -40.48 -50.97 18.84
N ASP A 15 -40.60 -49.98 17.96
CA ASP A 15 -41.87 -49.35 17.60
C ASP A 15 -42.07 -49.40 16.09
N THR A 16 -43.32 -49.53 15.66
CA THR A 16 -43.68 -49.52 14.25
C THR A 16 -44.99 -48.78 14.09
N HIS A 17 -45.06 -47.86 13.14
CA HIS A 17 -46.25 -47.10 12.81
C HIS A 17 -46.58 -47.24 11.32
N TYR A 18 -47.83 -47.57 11.01
CA TYR A 18 -48.30 -47.74 9.63
C TYR A 18 -49.58 -46.94 9.42
N THR A 19 -49.57 -46.08 8.41
CA THR A 19 -50.78 -45.35 7.95
C THR A 19 -51.77 -46.27 7.22
N ILE A 20 -51.27 -47.36 6.65
CA ILE A 20 -52.04 -48.41 5.96
C ILE A 20 -51.77 -49.73 6.68
N PRO A 21 -52.80 -50.48 7.14
CA PRO A 21 -52.56 -51.76 7.79
C PRO A 21 -51.88 -52.76 6.84
N PRO A 22 -50.67 -53.25 7.16
CA PRO A 22 -50.00 -54.26 6.33
C PRO A 22 -50.70 -55.62 6.46
N GLU A 23 -50.63 -56.48 5.43
CA GLU A 23 -51.05 -57.88 5.58
C GLU A 23 -50.02 -58.68 6.38
N ASP A 24 -48.74 -58.37 6.16
CA ASP A 24 -47.60 -58.85 6.95
C ASP A 24 -46.48 -57.78 6.88
N SER A 25 -45.70 -57.68 7.95
CA SER A 25 -44.57 -56.75 8.05
C SER A 25 -43.43 -57.39 8.82
N SER A 26 -42.26 -57.50 8.21
CA SER A 26 -41.03 -57.93 8.87
C SER A 26 -40.14 -56.72 9.16
N LEU A 27 -39.56 -56.71 10.37
CA LEU A 27 -38.42 -55.88 10.70
C LEU A 27 -37.29 -56.85 11.07
N GLU A 28 -36.31 -56.96 10.19
CA GLU A 28 -35.12 -57.76 10.44
C GLU A 28 -34.01 -56.87 10.96
N VAL A 29 -33.32 -57.31 12.02
CA VAL A 29 -32.11 -56.69 12.58
C VAL A 29 -31.05 -57.79 12.67
N GLY A 30 -30.04 -57.74 11.82
CA GLY A 30 -29.09 -58.83 11.61
C GLY A 30 -27.82 -58.81 12.48
N ILE A 31 -27.36 -59.99 12.91
CA ILE A 31 -26.00 -60.24 13.44
C ILE A 31 -25.34 -61.34 12.59
N GLU A 32 -24.22 -61.08 11.90
CA GLU A 32 -23.65 -62.01 10.91
C GLU A 32 -22.71 -63.07 11.51
N ARG A 33 -21.72 -62.68 12.34
CA ARG A 33 -20.71 -63.61 12.87
C ARG A 33 -20.37 -63.34 14.34
N ILE A 34 -20.17 -64.41 15.10
CA ILE A 34 -19.69 -64.38 16.49
C ILE A 34 -18.41 -65.22 16.57
N TRP A 35 -17.34 -64.63 17.10
CA TRP A 35 -16.05 -65.28 17.32
C TRP A 35 -15.93 -65.76 18.77
N PHE A 36 -15.51 -67.01 18.94
CA PHE A 36 -15.27 -67.62 20.25
C PHE A 36 -13.82 -68.09 20.35
N ASP A 37 -13.18 -67.82 21.49
CA ASP A 37 -11.97 -68.51 21.92
C ASP A 37 -12.39 -69.61 22.90
N ALA A 38 -11.92 -70.83 22.64
CA ALA A 38 -12.32 -71.99 23.39
C ALA A 38 -11.17 -73.00 23.53
N PRO A 39 -11.04 -73.70 24.68
CA PRO A 39 -10.10 -74.79 24.84
C PRO A 39 -10.37 -75.91 23.82
N GLY A 40 -9.33 -76.61 23.34
CA GLY A 40 -9.45 -77.61 22.26
C GLY A 40 -10.46 -78.75 22.52
N THR A 41 -10.82 -79.04 23.78
CA THR A 41 -11.88 -79.99 24.18
C THR A 41 -13.30 -79.48 23.89
N VAL A 42 -13.52 -78.17 23.86
CA VAL A 42 -14.80 -77.55 23.50
C VAL A 42 -14.97 -77.48 21.99
N LEU A 43 -13.92 -77.09 21.25
CA LEU A 43 -13.94 -77.07 19.78
C LEU A 43 -14.25 -78.45 19.17
N SER A 44 -13.76 -79.51 19.80
CA SER A 44 -14.03 -80.89 19.37
C SER A 44 -15.46 -81.36 19.69
N ALA A 45 -16.12 -80.77 20.69
CA ALA A 45 -17.54 -81.00 20.97
C ALA A 45 -18.46 -80.21 20.03
N LEU A 46 -18.09 -78.97 19.70
CA LEU A 46 -18.80 -78.10 18.75
C LEU A 46 -18.75 -78.59 17.31
N SER A 47 -17.65 -79.25 16.91
CA SER A 47 -17.45 -79.82 15.56
C SER A 47 -18.07 -81.23 15.37
N GLY A 48 -18.70 -81.78 16.42
CA GLY A 48 -19.42 -83.05 16.36
C GLY A 48 -20.82 -82.94 15.75
N PRO A 49 -21.48 -84.08 15.42
CA PRO A 49 -22.79 -84.11 14.75
C PRO A 49 -23.96 -83.54 15.58
N PHE A 50 -23.73 -83.19 16.85
CA PHE A 50 -24.74 -82.61 17.75
C PHE A 50 -24.55 -81.10 18.01
N GLY A 51 -23.52 -80.46 17.43
CA GLY A 51 -23.31 -79.00 17.48
C GLY A 51 -23.38 -78.41 18.90
N LEU A 52 -24.09 -77.28 19.05
CA LEU A 52 -24.27 -76.57 20.32
C LEU A 52 -24.88 -77.43 21.45
N LEU A 53 -25.64 -78.48 21.12
CA LEU A 53 -26.21 -79.42 22.09
C LEU A 53 -25.15 -80.37 22.70
N GLY A 54 -23.99 -80.49 22.05
CA GLY A 54 -22.83 -81.23 22.57
C GLY A 54 -22.16 -80.56 23.78
N LEU A 55 -22.51 -79.31 24.08
CA LEU A 55 -22.02 -78.55 25.24
C LEU A 55 -22.73 -78.92 26.56
N LEU A 56 -23.84 -79.67 26.50
CA LEU A 56 -24.58 -80.08 27.69
C LEU A 56 -23.78 -81.08 28.54
N GLY A 57 -23.14 -80.59 29.60
CA GLY A 57 -22.34 -81.37 30.55
C GLY A 57 -20.82 -81.21 30.42
N ILE A 58 -20.34 -80.30 29.57
CA ILE A 58 -18.93 -79.91 29.45
C ILE A 58 -18.72 -78.61 30.25
N ASP A 59 -17.56 -78.47 30.89
CA ASP A 59 -17.19 -77.21 31.56
C ASP A 59 -16.98 -76.10 30.52
N THR A 60 -17.90 -75.14 30.49
CA THR A 60 -17.92 -74.00 29.57
C THR A 60 -17.22 -72.77 30.12
N SER A 61 -16.67 -72.84 31.34
CA SER A 61 -16.01 -71.70 32.02
C SER A 61 -14.77 -71.15 31.28
N GLY A 62 -14.22 -71.90 30.32
CA GLY A 62 -13.10 -71.49 29.47
C GLY A 62 -13.48 -70.89 28.12
N ILE A 63 -14.76 -70.81 27.75
CA ILE A 63 -15.19 -70.20 26.49
C ILE A 63 -15.26 -68.68 26.67
N LYS A 64 -14.44 -67.95 25.93
CA LYS A 64 -14.50 -66.48 25.86
C LYS A 64 -15.10 -66.07 24.53
N ILE A 65 -16.06 -65.14 24.55
CA ILE A 65 -16.48 -64.46 23.32
C ILE A 65 -15.39 -63.45 23.00
N VAL A 66 -14.92 -63.46 21.76
CA VAL A 66 -13.76 -62.67 21.34
C VAL A 66 -14.20 -61.44 20.55
N SER A 67 -15.20 -61.57 19.67
CA SER A 67 -15.68 -60.49 18.80
C SER A 67 -17.05 -60.84 18.18
N ILE A 68 -17.81 -59.84 17.75
CA ILE A 68 -19.06 -59.99 16.98
C ILE A 68 -18.98 -59.02 15.80
N ALA A 69 -19.27 -59.48 14.58
CA ALA A 69 -19.25 -58.66 13.36
C ALA A 69 -20.62 -58.71 12.68
N ALA A 70 -21.22 -57.56 12.37
CA ALA A 70 -22.49 -57.49 11.66
C ALA A 70 -22.75 -56.13 10.99
N PRO A 71 -23.18 -56.10 9.73
CA PRO A 71 -23.88 -54.93 9.19
C PRO A 71 -25.28 -54.85 9.83
N TYR A 72 -25.68 -53.67 10.27
CA TYR A 72 -27.03 -53.42 10.76
C TYR A 72 -27.93 -53.14 9.56
N ALA A 73 -28.83 -54.05 9.25
CA ALA A 73 -29.85 -53.86 8.22
C ALA A 73 -31.19 -53.61 8.89
N ILE A 74 -31.89 -52.56 8.48
CA ILE A 74 -33.33 -52.39 8.64
C ILE A 74 -33.94 -52.82 7.32
N HIS A 75 -34.59 -53.97 7.31
CA HIS A 75 -35.40 -54.42 6.20
C HIS A 75 -36.87 -54.16 6.54
N LEU A 76 -37.54 -53.35 5.73
CA LEU A 76 -38.99 -53.13 5.81
C LEU A 76 -39.65 -53.71 4.57
N GLU A 77 -40.32 -54.84 4.76
CA GLU A 77 -41.17 -55.45 3.74
C GLU A 77 -42.63 -55.21 4.10
N THR A 78 -43.39 -54.60 3.18
CA THR A 78 -44.83 -54.41 3.31
C THR A 78 -45.54 -55.30 2.31
N LEU A 79 -46.06 -56.43 2.79
CA LEU A 79 -46.88 -57.33 2.00
C LEU A 79 -48.34 -56.84 2.00
N GLY A 80 -48.93 -56.69 0.81
CA GLY A 80 -50.33 -56.24 0.64
C GLY A 80 -50.47 -55.01 -0.24
N THR A 81 -51.36 -54.07 0.15
CA THR A 81 -51.60 -52.83 -0.61
C THR A 81 -50.61 -51.75 -0.25
N THR A 82 -49.85 -51.27 -1.23
CA THR A 82 -48.98 -50.10 -1.10
C THR A 82 -49.65 -48.78 -1.46
N ALA A 83 -50.92 -48.81 -1.88
CA ALA A 83 -51.69 -47.60 -2.21
C ALA A 83 -52.14 -46.85 -0.95
N CYS A 84 -51.88 -45.54 -0.94
CA CYS A 84 -52.31 -44.63 0.12
C CYS A 84 -53.83 -44.62 0.32
N PRO A 85 -54.32 -44.20 1.50
CA PRO A 85 -55.74 -44.16 1.81
C PRO A 85 -56.54 -43.37 0.75
N THR A 86 -57.80 -43.75 0.50
CA THR A 86 -58.63 -43.21 -0.60
C THR A 86 -58.93 -41.70 -0.56
N GLY A 87 -58.51 -41.00 0.50
CA GLY A 87 -58.61 -39.54 0.65
C GLY A 87 -57.27 -38.82 0.63
N TYR A 88 -56.14 -39.52 0.44
CA TYR A 88 -54.81 -38.96 0.41
C TYR A 88 -54.59 -38.14 -0.87
N ASP A 89 -54.24 -36.87 -0.71
CA ASP A 89 -53.79 -35.98 -1.77
C ASP A 89 -52.26 -35.82 -1.69
N PRO A 90 -51.49 -36.31 -2.68
CA PRO A 90 -50.03 -36.28 -2.64
C PRO A 90 -49.41 -34.87 -2.74
N VAL A 91 -50.24 -33.83 -2.85
CA VAL A 91 -49.82 -32.42 -2.82
C VAL A 91 -50.14 -31.76 -1.47
N PHE A 92 -51.29 -32.08 -0.86
CA PHE A 92 -51.79 -31.37 0.33
C PHE A 92 -51.65 -32.15 1.65
N ASP A 93 -51.53 -33.47 1.59
CA ASP A 93 -51.43 -34.35 2.77
C ASP A 93 -49.98 -34.77 3.09
N VAL A 94 -49.00 -34.05 2.51
CA VAL A 94 -47.57 -34.17 2.83
C VAL A 94 -47.27 -33.26 4.02
N ASP A 95 -46.65 -33.79 5.08
CA ASP A 95 -46.29 -33.04 6.29
C ASP A 95 -44.79 -33.19 6.59
N PRO A 96 -44.08 -32.12 7.02
CA PRO A 96 -42.68 -32.21 7.47
C PRO A 96 -42.48 -33.09 8.70
N ASN A 97 -43.52 -33.32 9.49
CA ASN A 97 -43.52 -34.29 10.59
C ASN A 97 -43.89 -35.67 10.04
N PRO A 98 -43.00 -36.68 10.12
CA PRO A 98 -43.23 -38.01 9.55
C PRO A 98 -44.49 -38.68 10.09
N ILE A 99 -44.85 -38.45 11.36
CA ILE A 99 -46.02 -39.04 12.01
C ILE A 99 -47.33 -38.41 11.50
N LEU A 100 -47.30 -37.13 11.13
CA LEU A 100 -48.47 -36.42 10.59
C LEU A 100 -48.58 -36.57 9.08
N HIS A 101 -47.57 -37.13 8.42
CA HIS A 101 -47.59 -37.38 6.99
C HIS A 101 -48.73 -38.35 6.64
N GLY A 102 -49.63 -37.94 5.74
CA GLY A 102 -50.90 -38.65 5.49
C GLY A 102 -50.79 -40.05 4.89
N CYS A 103 -49.57 -40.49 4.54
CA CYS A 103 -49.25 -41.81 4.03
C CYS A 103 -47.78 -42.14 4.28
N GLY A 104 -47.48 -43.33 4.78
CA GLY A 104 -46.13 -43.78 5.15
C GLY A 104 -46.09 -45.02 6.05
N THR A 105 -44.90 -45.58 6.17
CA THR A 105 -44.51 -46.64 7.10
C THR A 105 -43.32 -46.18 7.93
N GLN A 106 -43.29 -46.50 9.21
CA GLN A 106 -42.26 -46.09 10.15
C GLN A 106 -41.88 -47.27 11.04
N ALA A 107 -40.60 -47.42 11.29
CA ALA A 107 -40.05 -48.35 12.27
C ALA A 107 -38.95 -47.67 13.06
N GLY A 108 -38.99 -47.83 14.37
CA GLY A 108 -37.98 -47.32 15.27
C GLY A 108 -37.45 -48.41 16.19
N PHE A 109 -36.19 -48.28 16.56
CA PHE A 109 -35.47 -49.23 17.38
C PHE A 109 -34.51 -48.48 18.30
N GLY A 110 -34.43 -48.90 19.55
CA GLY A 110 -33.51 -48.28 20.50
C GLY A 110 -33.36 -49.07 21.78
N TYR A 111 -32.60 -48.52 22.72
CA TYR A 111 -32.44 -49.07 24.05
C TYR A 111 -32.42 -47.99 25.14
N VAL A 112 -32.73 -48.42 26.36
CA VAL A 112 -32.54 -47.65 27.58
C VAL A 112 -31.65 -48.46 28.51
N HIS A 113 -30.48 -47.90 28.85
CA HIS A 113 -29.55 -48.48 29.80
C HIS A 113 -29.85 -47.93 31.21
N LEU A 114 -30.19 -48.85 32.11
CA LEU A 114 -30.52 -48.56 33.49
C LEU A 114 -29.38 -48.99 34.41
N ASN A 115 -29.05 -48.12 35.37
CA ASN A 115 -28.02 -48.37 36.38
C ASN A 115 -28.44 -49.52 37.34
N GLU A 116 -27.47 -49.95 38.16
CA GLU A 116 -27.72 -50.84 39.29
C GLU A 116 -28.81 -50.28 40.21
N PRO A 117 -29.68 -51.13 40.78
CA PRO A 117 -30.81 -50.67 41.56
C PRO A 117 -30.39 -50.10 42.92
N VAL A 118 -30.65 -48.81 43.17
CA VAL A 118 -30.50 -48.17 44.48
C VAL A 118 -31.88 -48.10 45.15
N ASN A 119 -32.05 -48.72 46.32
CA ASN A 119 -33.33 -48.80 47.04
C ASN A 119 -34.51 -49.38 46.22
N GLY A 120 -34.21 -50.23 45.22
CA GLY A 120 -35.23 -50.83 44.35
C GLY A 120 -35.71 -49.94 43.20
N GLN A 121 -35.14 -48.74 43.05
CA GLN A 121 -35.32 -47.89 41.86
C GLN A 121 -34.10 -48.02 40.95
N ARG A 122 -34.34 -48.06 39.65
CA ARG A 122 -33.31 -48.04 38.60
C ARG A 122 -33.44 -46.75 37.83
N GLU A 123 -32.36 -46.00 37.74
CA GLU A 123 -32.32 -44.73 37.01
C GLU A 123 -31.77 -44.98 35.60
N ALA A 124 -32.33 -44.31 34.59
CA ALA A 124 -31.82 -44.37 33.23
C ALA A 124 -30.57 -43.51 33.13
N ILE A 125 -29.46 -44.14 32.76
CA ILE A 125 -28.16 -43.47 32.64
C ILE A 125 -27.81 -43.17 31.18
N GLU A 126 -28.43 -43.89 30.25
CA GLU A 126 -28.20 -43.73 28.82
C GLU A 126 -29.44 -44.18 28.04
N VAL A 127 -29.77 -43.43 26.97
CA VAL A 127 -30.86 -43.72 26.04
C VAL A 127 -30.33 -43.51 24.63
N ALA A 128 -30.58 -44.47 23.73
CA ALA A 128 -30.37 -44.27 22.31
C ALA A 128 -31.57 -44.81 21.52
N TYR A 129 -32.01 -44.07 20.50
CA TYR A 129 -33.17 -44.42 19.69
C TYR A 129 -32.95 -43.94 18.25
N ILE A 130 -33.18 -44.82 17.28
CA ILE A 130 -33.26 -44.48 15.87
C ILE A 130 -34.67 -44.76 15.35
N GLU A 131 -35.15 -43.88 14.49
CA GLU A 131 -36.39 -43.98 13.77
C GLU A 131 -36.14 -43.83 12.28
N PHE A 132 -36.77 -44.69 11.51
CA PHE A 132 -36.78 -44.67 10.05
C PHE A 132 -38.23 -44.66 9.57
N SER A 133 -38.53 -43.79 8.61
CA SER A 133 -39.84 -43.75 7.96
C SER A 133 -39.71 -43.61 6.45
N ALA A 134 -40.58 -44.31 5.73
CA ALA A 134 -40.67 -44.28 4.28
C ALA A 134 -42.05 -43.79 3.86
N HIS A 135 -42.05 -42.75 3.01
CA HIS A 135 -43.20 -42.06 2.49
C HIS A 135 -43.21 -42.12 0.95
N PRO A 136 -44.38 -41.96 0.30
CA PRO A 136 -44.42 -41.79 -1.15
C PRO A 136 -43.57 -40.60 -1.58
N ALA A 137 -42.85 -40.73 -2.68
CA ALA A 137 -42.16 -39.59 -3.29
C ALA A 137 -43.18 -38.50 -3.69
N ALA A 138 -42.72 -37.24 -3.77
CA ALA A 138 -43.57 -36.11 -4.14
C ALA A 138 -44.42 -36.39 -5.40
N GLY A 139 -45.74 -36.27 -5.26
CA GLY A 139 -46.70 -36.54 -6.34
C GLY A 139 -47.07 -38.02 -6.57
N ASP A 140 -46.53 -38.96 -5.79
CA ASP A 140 -46.89 -40.39 -5.82
C ASP A 140 -47.91 -40.72 -4.73
N ASP A 141 -48.75 -41.73 -4.96
CA ASP A 141 -49.81 -42.19 -4.07
C ASP A 141 -49.56 -43.59 -3.51
N ARG A 142 -48.30 -44.04 -3.59
CA ARG A 142 -47.88 -45.38 -3.15
C ARG A 142 -46.57 -45.35 -2.39
N ILE A 143 -46.55 -46.06 -1.28
CA ILE A 143 -45.31 -46.35 -0.54
C ILE A 143 -44.50 -47.44 -1.27
N PRO A 144 -43.17 -47.51 -1.08
CA PRO A 144 -42.37 -48.66 -1.51
C PRO A 144 -42.86 -49.94 -0.83
N SER A 145 -42.79 -51.07 -1.54
CA SER A 145 -43.14 -52.39 -0.96
C SER A 145 -41.97 -53.00 -0.19
N GLU A 146 -40.75 -52.62 -0.57
CA GLU A 146 -39.50 -53.08 0.04
C GLU A 146 -38.58 -51.88 0.21
N VAL A 147 -38.06 -51.70 1.41
CA VAL A 147 -37.03 -50.70 1.73
C VAL A 147 -35.95 -51.33 2.59
N ASP A 148 -34.72 -51.26 2.11
CA ASP A 148 -33.53 -51.72 2.81
C ASP A 148 -32.71 -50.48 3.20
N LEU A 149 -32.38 -50.37 4.48
CA LEU A 149 -31.36 -49.46 4.97
C LEU A 149 -30.31 -50.29 5.70
N VAL A 150 -29.09 -50.34 5.17
CA VAL A 150 -27.99 -51.08 5.77
C VAL A 150 -26.91 -50.11 6.20
N ILE A 151 -26.56 -50.10 7.48
CA ILE A 151 -25.44 -49.34 8.03
C ILE A 151 -24.32 -50.33 8.33
N ARG A 152 -23.14 -50.03 7.81
CA ARG A 152 -21.94 -50.85 7.96
C ARG A 152 -20.83 -50.01 8.56
N SER A 153 -20.16 -50.54 9.57
CA SER A 153 -18.94 -49.96 10.14
C SER A 153 -17.92 -51.06 10.45
N ASP A 154 -16.66 -50.84 10.10
CA ASP A 154 -15.53 -51.72 10.41
C ASP A 154 -14.88 -51.42 11.78
N SER A 155 -15.44 -50.49 12.57
CA SER A 155 -14.95 -50.11 13.92
C SER A 155 -15.27 -51.13 15.03
N VAL A 156 -16.20 -52.07 14.81
CA VAL A 156 -16.77 -52.96 15.86
C VAL A 156 -16.04 -54.30 16.02
N LEU A 157 -14.76 -54.39 15.64
CA LEU A 157 -14.00 -55.65 15.62
C LEU A 157 -12.97 -55.69 16.76
N SER A 158 -13.30 -56.41 17.85
CA SER A 158 -12.46 -56.51 19.08
C SER A 158 -11.00 -56.92 18.84
N THR A 159 -10.09 -56.24 19.54
CA THR A 159 -8.62 -56.18 19.38
C THR A 159 -7.81 -57.30 20.06
N THR A 160 -8.46 -58.33 20.66
CA THR A 160 -7.73 -59.20 21.61
C THR A 160 -7.29 -60.59 21.11
N ALA A 161 -7.59 -61.00 19.87
CA ALA A 161 -6.99 -62.24 19.33
C ALA A 161 -6.71 -62.29 17.82
N ALA A 162 -7.08 -61.27 17.06
CA ALA A 162 -6.59 -60.96 15.72
C ALA A 162 -7.12 -59.56 15.39
N ASP A 163 -6.24 -58.63 15.03
CA ASP A 163 -6.64 -57.33 14.46
C ASP A 163 -7.43 -57.62 13.17
N ILE A 164 -8.76 -57.51 13.21
CA ILE A 164 -9.64 -57.82 12.06
C ILE A 164 -10.38 -56.57 11.56
N GLY A 165 -10.46 -55.46 12.32
CA GLY A 165 -11.08 -54.21 11.85
C GLY A 165 -10.21 -52.99 12.08
N GLU A 166 -10.23 -52.09 11.11
CA GLU A 166 -9.36 -50.92 11.04
C GLU A 166 -10.06 -49.63 11.48
N GLY A 167 -11.38 -49.66 11.71
CA GLY A 167 -12.16 -48.45 12.04
C GLY A 167 -12.08 -47.36 10.98
N SER A 168 -11.91 -47.78 9.72
CA SER A 168 -11.60 -46.93 8.57
C SER A 168 -12.83 -46.61 7.73
N LEU A 169 -13.86 -47.47 7.68
CA LEU A 169 -15.00 -47.37 6.76
C LEU A 169 -16.32 -47.40 7.50
N THR A 170 -17.16 -46.39 7.22
CA THR A 170 -18.57 -46.37 7.59
C THR A 170 -19.44 -46.10 6.36
N SER A 171 -20.48 -46.89 6.11
CA SER A 171 -21.41 -46.69 4.99
C SER A 171 -22.87 -46.81 5.40
N ILE A 172 -23.70 -46.00 4.74
CA ILE A 172 -25.16 -46.08 4.71
C ILE A 172 -25.56 -46.52 3.31
N GLU A 173 -26.13 -47.71 3.20
CA GLU A 173 -26.54 -48.36 1.96
C GLU A 173 -28.07 -48.40 1.93
N TYR A 174 -28.68 -47.94 0.83
CA TYR A 174 -30.12 -47.86 0.66
C TYR A 174 -30.57 -48.62 -0.59
N PHE A 175 -31.69 -49.34 -0.50
CA PHE A 175 -32.39 -49.89 -1.64
C PHE A 175 -33.90 -49.75 -1.44
N ALA A 176 -34.62 -49.47 -2.51
CA ALA A 176 -36.07 -49.60 -2.54
C ALA A 176 -36.55 -50.03 -3.93
N ASP A 177 -37.68 -50.72 -3.97
CA ASP A 177 -38.34 -51.10 -5.22
C ASP A 177 -38.95 -49.89 -5.96
N ARG A 178 -39.12 -48.77 -5.26
CA ARG A 178 -39.72 -47.53 -5.77
C ARG A 178 -39.10 -46.29 -5.13
N ARG A 179 -39.17 -45.15 -5.84
CA ARG A 179 -38.77 -43.86 -5.27
C ARG A 179 -39.64 -43.54 -4.06
N ALA A 180 -38.99 -43.09 -3.01
CA ALA A 180 -39.61 -42.78 -1.73
C ALA A 180 -38.96 -41.55 -1.11
N ASP A 181 -39.69 -40.89 -0.22
CA ASP A 181 -39.12 -39.90 0.70
C ASP A 181 -38.83 -40.63 2.02
N ILE A 182 -37.61 -40.56 2.49
CA ILE A 182 -37.15 -41.22 3.70
C ILE A 182 -36.90 -40.17 4.78
N HIS A 183 -37.35 -40.42 6.00
CA HIS A 183 -36.96 -39.62 7.15
C HIS A 183 -36.26 -40.49 8.20
N VAL A 184 -35.13 -40.00 8.68
CA VAL A 184 -34.30 -40.66 9.69
C VAL A 184 -34.17 -39.72 10.88
N HIS A 185 -34.41 -40.23 12.08
CA HIS A 185 -34.22 -39.51 13.34
C HIS A 185 -33.42 -40.37 14.31
N PHE A 186 -32.40 -39.78 14.93
CA PHE A 186 -31.53 -40.41 15.90
C PHE A 186 -31.43 -39.52 17.13
N HIS A 187 -31.62 -40.12 18.29
CA HIS A 187 -31.50 -39.47 19.58
C HIS A 187 -30.61 -40.31 20.49
N GLU A 188 -29.64 -39.68 21.13
CA GLU A 188 -28.78 -40.27 22.14
C GLU A 188 -28.60 -39.31 23.32
N ASP A 189 -28.84 -39.79 24.54
CA ASP A 189 -28.58 -39.04 25.77
C ASP A 189 -27.72 -39.90 26.71
N ARG A 190 -26.43 -39.56 26.83
CA ARG A 190 -25.46 -40.22 27.73
C ARG A 190 -25.05 -39.33 28.90
N LYS A 191 -25.75 -38.22 29.16
CA LYS A 191 -25.34 -37.25 30.19
C LYS A 191 -25.30 -37.82 31.61
N ASN A 192 -25.98 -38.93 31.87
CA ASN A 192 -26.03 -39.57 33.18
C ASN A 192 -25.07 -40.76 33.32
N VAL A 193 -24.29 -41.07 32.27
CA VAL A 193 -23.20 -42.05 32.34
C VAL A 193 -22.11 -41.50 33.27
N ALA A 194 -21.75 -42.27 34.29
CA ALA A 194 -20.73 -41.87 35.25
C ALA A 194 -19.35 -41.81 34.55
N PRO A 195 -18.48 -40.84 34.89
CA PRO A 195 -17.16 -40.74 34.31
C PRO A 195 -16.39 -42.05 34.45
N SER A 196 -15.87 -42.56 33.34
CA SER A 196 -14.93 -43.68 33.38
C SER A 196 -13.68 -43.21 34.14
N THR A 197 -13.04 -44.10 34.90
CA THR A 197 -11.89 -43.79 35.76
C THR A 197 -10.63 -43.30 35.02
N ILE A 198 -10.70 -43.07 33.70
CA ILE A 198 -9.56 -42.70 32.86
C ILE A 198 -9.56 -41.19 32.53
N ASP A 199 -10.71 -40.56 32.22
CA ASP A 199 -10.73 -39.13 31.79
C ASP A 199 -11.70 -38.19 32.53
N GLY A 200 -12.57 -38.68 33.42
CA GLY A 200 -13.34 -37.80 34.30
C GLY A 200 -14.48 -36.98 33.66
N SER A 201 -14.78 -37.16 32.37
CA SER A 201 -15.87 -36.49 31.63
C SER A 201 -17.22 -37.24 31.72
N PHE A 202 -18.33 -36.52 31.57
CA PHE A 202 -19.67 -37.09 31.40
C PHE A 202 -19.93 -37.43 29.92
N GLY A 203 -20.89 -38.32 29.63
CA GLY A 203 -21.27 -38.64 28.26
C GLY A 203 -21.96 -37.47 27.53
N ASN A 204 -21.86 -37.47 26.20
CA ASN A 204 -22.45 -36.46 25.31
C ASN A 204 -23.95 -36.70 25.06
N VAL A 205 -24.61 -35.72 24.46
CA VAL A 205 -26.00 -35.85 23.98
C VAL A 205 -26.02 -35.47 22.50
N THR A 206 -26.67 -36.30 21.69
CA THR A 206 -26.78 -36.12 20.25
C THR A 206 -28.24 -36.20 19.82
N GLU A 207 -28.66 -35.27 18.97
CA GLU A 207 -30.00 -35.22 18.39
C GLU A 207 -29.87 -34.90 16.90
N SER A 208 -30.15 -35.88 16.05
CA SER A 208 -29.97 -35.77 14.59
C SER A 208 -31.24 -36.17 13.87
N ALA A 209 -31.73 -35.37 12.94
CA ALA A 209 -32.90 -35.69 12.13
C ALA A 209 -32.70 -35.21 10.69
N GLY A 210 -33.23 -35.95 9.72
CA GLY A 210 -33.17 -35.51 8.34
C GLY A 210 -34.17 -36.16 7.40
N TRP A 211 -34.54 -35.40 6.37
CA TRP A 211 -35.34 -35.81 5.24
C TRP A 211 -34.45 -36.08 4.02
N LEU A 212 -34.54 -37.28 3.46
CA LEU A 212 -33.94 -37.69 2.21
C LEU A 212 -35.06 -37.84 1.18
N ARG A 213 -35.30 -36.81 0.36
CA ARG A 213 -36.43 -36.77 -0.57
C ARG A 213 -36.07 -37.25 -1.97
N GLY A 214 -37.01 -37.96 -2.58
CA GLY A 214 -36.83 -38.54 -3.90
C GLY A 214 -35.65 -39.51 -3.94
N MET A 215 -35.55 -40.42 -2.96
CA MET A 215 -34.56 -41.49 -2.98
C MET A 215 -34.73 -42.38 -4.22
N PRO A 216 -33.65 -43.01 -4.73
CA PRO A 216 -33.66 -43.71 -6.01
C PRO A 216 -34.38 -45.06 -5.94
N ALA A 217 -34.98 -45.50 -7.05
CA ALA A 217 -35.56 -46.83 -7.17
C ALA A 217 -34.59 -47.81 -7.85
N GLY A 218 -34.60 -49.07 -7.41
CA GLY A 218 -33.81 -50.14 -8.02
C GLY A 218 -32.38 -50.22 -7.49
N SER A 219 -31.51 -50.87 -8.26
CA SER A 219 -30.12 -51.14 -7.88
C SER A 219 -29.15 -50.72 -8.98
N LEU A 220 -27.97 -50.28 -8.56
CA LEU A 220 -26.76 -50.16 -9.39
C LEU A 220 -26.42 -51.53 -9.99
N ASP A 221 -25.73 -51.52 -11.13
CA ASP A 221 -25.22 -52.77 -11.69
C ASP A 221 -24.05 -53.32 -10.85
N GLN A 222 -23.76 -54.61 -11.01
CA GLN A 222 -22.75 -55.27 -10.18
C GLN A 222 -21.34 -54.67 -10.38
N LEU A 223 -21.02 -54.19 -11.58
CA LEU A 223 -19.73 -53.60 -11.88
C LEU A 223 -19.58 -52.23 -11.21
N GLU A 224 -20.64 -51.44 -11.16
CA GLU A 224 -20.69 -50.18 -10.43
C GLU A 224 -20.57 -50.38 -8.93
N ILE A 225 -21.26 -51.38 -8.37
CA ILE A 225 -21.10 -51.75 -6.95
C ILE A 225 -19.65 -52.11 -6.66
N GLU A 226 -19.03 -52.97 -7.49
CA GLU A 226 -17.61 -53.33 -7.37
C GLU A 226 -16.69 -52.11 -7.46
N ARG A 227 -16.97 -51.14 -8.34
CA ARG A 227 -16.19 -49.89 -8.45
C ARG A 227 -16.29 -49.01 -7.21
N VAL A 228 -17.48 -48.86 -6.62
CA VAL A 228 -17.64 -48.09 -5.38
C VAL A 228 -16.79 -48.69 -4.27
N PHE A 229 -16.95 -49.99 -4.00
CA PHE A 229 -16.21 -50.64 -2.92
C PHE A 229 -14.72 -50.76 -3.21
N LYS A 230 -14.31 -50.79 -4.49
CA LYS A 230 -12.91 -50.68 -4.88
C LYS A 230 -12.33 -49.30 -4.58
N MET A 231 -13.06 -48.23 -4.91
CA MET A 231 -12.65 -46.85 -4.58
C MET A 231 -12.50 -46.65 -3.08
N LEU A 232 -13.34 -47.31 -2.27
CA LEU A 232 -13.28 -47.29 -0.80
C LEU A 232 -12.17 -48.19 -0.21
N GLY A 233 -11.38 -48.89 -1.04
CA GLY A 233 -10.33 -49.81 -0.58
C GLY A 233 -10.84 -51.16 -0.04
N SER A 234 -12.10 -51.51 -0.31
CA SER A 234 -12.78 -52.68 0.30
C SER A 234 -13.20 -53.77 -0.70
N ASP A 235 -12.57 -53.85 -1.89
CA ASP A 235 -12.90 -54.84 -2.93
C ASP A 235 -12.30 -56.24 -2.70
N LYS A 236 -11.18 -56.36 -1.97
CA LYS A 236 -10.36 -57.60 -1.91
C LYS A 236 -9.90 -58.09 -0.54
N SER A 237 -10.24 -57.43 0.56
CA SER A 237 -9.72 -57.81 1.90
C SER A 237 -10.83 -58.09 2.94
N PRO A 238 -10.56 -58.91 3.97
CA PRO A 238 -11.54 -59.56 4.85
C PRO A 238 -12.17 -58.64 5.92
N GLU A 239 -11.93 -57.32 5.86
CA GLU A 239 -12.42 -56.33 6.83
C GLU A 239 -13.85 -55.81 6.57
N LEU A 240 -14.45 -56.05 5.39
CA LEU A 240 -15.83 -55.63 5.14
C LEU A 240 -16.80 -56.45 6.04
N PRO A 241 -17.55 -55.83 6.97
CA PRO A 241 -18.58 -56.52 7.74
C PRO A 241 -19.74 -56.88 6.81
N GLY A 242 -19.74 -58.10 6.28
CA GLY A 242 -20.72 -58.53 5.27
C GLY A 242 -20.09 -59.20 4.06
N ARG A 243 -20.93 -59.36 3.03
CA ARG A 243 -20.49 -59.51 1.64
C ARG A 243 -20.79 -58.19 0.93
N LEU A 244 -20.15 -58.00 -0.23
CA LEU A 244 -20.57 -56.95 -1.16
C LEU A 244 -22.09 -57.06 -1.40
N PRO A 245 -22.84 -55.95 -1.34
CA PRO A 245 -24.27 -55.97 -1.51
C PRO A 245 -24.63 -56.48 -2.91
N GLU A 246 -25.65 -57.35 -2.98
CA GLU A 246 -26.21 -57.83 -4.26
C GLU A 246 -27.20 -56.81 -4.86
N ARG A 247 -27.73 -55.90 -4.04
CA ARG A 247 -28.63 -54.80 -4.43
C ARG A 247 -28.21 -53.53 -3.71
N LEU A 248 -28.06 -52.43 -4.43
CA LEU A 248 -27.65 -51.15 -3.88
C LEU A 248 -28.25 -50.01 -4.72
N GLY A 249 -29.24 -49.31 -4.19
CA GLY A 249 -29.86 -48.15 -4.86
C GLY A 249 -29.10 -46.84 -4.62
N LEU A 250 -28.58 -46.66 -3.41
CA LEU A 250 -27.74 -45.53 -3.02
C LEU A 250 -26.75 -45.96 -1.94
N ILE A 251 -25.57 -45.36 -1.94
CA ILE A 251 -24.58 -45.48 -0.86
C ILE A 251 -24.03 -44.12 -0.51
N ILE A 252 -23.99 -43.82 0.78
CA ILE A 252 -23.19 -42.75 1.38
C ILE A 252 -22.10 -43.45 2.16
N ALA A 253 -20.84 -43.31 1.77
CA ALA A 253 -19.73 -43.94 2.46
C ALA A 253 -18.68 -42.92 2.85
N ILE A 254 -18.12 -43.13 4.03
CA ILE A 254 -17.07 -42.33 4.66
C ILE A 254 -15.91 -43.27 4.91
N LYS A 255 -14.74 -42.92 4.36
CA LYS A 255 -13.52 -43.70 4.47
C LYS A 255 -12.40 -42.81 4.99
N ASN A 256 -11.80 -43.22 6.09
CA ASN A 256 -10.57 -42.69 6.64
C ASN A 256 -9.42 -43.65 6.27
N PHE A 257 -8.69 -43.32 5.21
CA PHE A 257 -7.56 -44.12 4.74
C PHE A 257 -6.33 -44.01 5.65
N SER A 258 -6.26 -43.02 6.54
CA SER A 258 -5.15 -42.94 7.51
C SER A 258 -5.17 -44.10 8.53
N LYS A 259 -6.34 -44.68 8.77
CA LYS A 259 -6.51 -45.89 9.61
C LYS A 259 -6.42 -47.20 8.79
N ASP A 260 -6.46 -47.14 7.45
CA ASP A 260 -6.44 -48.30 6.55
C ASP A 260 -5.01 -48.83 6.34
N ASN A 261 -4.75 -50.05 6.79
CA ASN A 261 -3.44 -50.71 6.64
C ASN A 261 -3.47 -51.83 5.59
N SER A 262 -4.59 -51.98 4.88
CA SER A 262 -4.83 -53.03 3.90
C SER A 262 -4.22 -52.68 2.53
N PRO A 263 -3.77 -53.67 1.73
CA PRO A 263 -3.20 -53.42 0.41
C PRO A 263 -4.30 -53.08 -0.62
N ASN A 264 -4.50 -51.80 -0.86
CA ASN A 264 -5.50 -51.28 -1.79
C ASN A 264 -5.21 -51.55 -3.28
N ALA A 265 -6.26 -51.82 -4.05
CA ALA A 265 -6.15 -52.23 -5.44
C ALA A 265 -5.99 -51.04 -6.40
N ASN A 266 -4.80 -50.86 -6.97
CA ASN A 266 -4.53 -49.78 -7.95
C ASN A 266 -5.53 -49.78 -9.12
N ASP A 267 -6.25 -48.66 -9.26
CA ASP A 267 -7.19 -48.43 -10.35
C ASP A 267 -7.25 -46.94 -10.72
N PRO A 268 -6.42 -46.49 -11.68
CA PRO A 268 -6.40 -45.11 -12.11
C PRO A 268 -7.63 -44.72 -12.96
N SER A 269 -8.57 -45.63 -13.21
CA SER A 269 -9.81 -45.31 -13.93
C SER A 269 -10.86 -44.62 -13.03
N LEU A 270 -10.72 -44.77 -11.72
CA LEU A 270 -11.59 -44.18 -10.71
C LEU A 270 -11.24 -42.70 -10.47
N PRO A 271 -12.18 -41.88 -9.96
CA PRO A 271 -11.90 -40.50 -9.56
C PRO A 271 -10.82 -40.40 -8.48
N VAL A 272 -10.88 -41.30 -7.49
CA VAL A 272 -9.86 -41.46 -6.45
C VAL A 272 -9.21 -42.83 -6.63
N ASN A 273 -7.89 -42.85 -6.80
CA ASN A 273 -7.16 -44.10 -6.93
C ASN A 273 -6.88 -44.67 -5.53
N PRO A 274 -7.47 -45.80 -5.13
CA PRO A 274 -7.31 -46.31 -3.77
C PRO A 274 -5.89 -46.77 -3.45
N ALA A 275 -5.01 -46.99 -4.45
CA ALA A 275 -3.59 -47.28 -4.22
C ALA A 275 -2.72 -46.06 -3.91
N ASP A 276 -3.25 -44.86 -4.14
CA ASP A 276 -2.66 -43.59 -3.74
C ASP A 276 -3.76 -42.72 -3.11
N PRO A 277 -4.29 -43.17 -1.95
CA PRO A 277 -5.51 -42.60 -1.42
C PRO A 277 -5.26 -41.28 -0.67
N PRO A 278 -6.25 -40.37 -0.65
CA PRO A 278 -6.28 -39.21 0.23
C PRO A 278 -6.39 -39.67 1.70
N GLN A 279 -6.24 -38.78 2.69
CA GLN A 279 -6.47 -39.19 4.09
C GLN A 279 -7.93 -39.56 4.34
N SER A 280 -8.85 -38.81 3.75
CA SER A 280 -10.29 -38.97 3.92
C SER A 280 -11.04 -38.91 2.59
N LEU A 281 -12.12 -39.69 2.50
CA LEU A 281 -12.99 -39.81 1.33
C LEU A 281 -14.45 -39.94 1.78
N VAL A 282 -15.32 -39.10 1.24
CA VAL A 282 -16.77 -39.20 1.32
C VAL A 282 -17.31 -39.40 -0.09
N VAL A 283 -18.14 -40.42 -0.29
CA VAL A 283 -18.80 -40.69 -1.57
C VAL A 283 -20.30 -40.83 -1.40
N ILE A 284 -21.04 -40.18 -2.29
CA ILE A 284 -22.46 -40.45 -2.52
C ILE A 284 -22.58 -41.03 -3.93
N ARG A 285 -23.09 -42.25 -4.07
CA ARG A 285 -23.37 -42.89 -5.36
C ARG A 285 -24.79 -43.42 -5.38
N SER A 286 -25.56 -43.12 -6.43
CA SER A 286 -26.99 -43.48 -6.52
C SER A 286 -27.45 -43.82 -7.95
N VAL A 287 -28.44 -44.70 -8.08
CA VAL A 287 -28.99 -45.08 -9.40
C VAL A 287 -29.63 -43.88 -10.13
N GLN A 288 -30.20 -42.95 -9.36
CA GLN A 288 -30.90 -41.76 -9.86
C GLN A 288 -30.60 -40.58 -8.94
N SER A 289 -30.60 -39.36 -9.50
CA SER A 289 -30.41 -38.12 -8.74
C SER A 289 -31.36 -38.03 -7.53
N VAL A 290 -30.82 -37.67 -6.36
CA VAL A 290 -31.62 -37.45 -5.14
C VAL A 290 -32.18 -36.03 -5.18
N THR A 291 -33.45 -35.86 -4.81
CA THR A 291 -34.12 -34.55 -4.96
C THR A 291 -33.64 -33.57 -3.90
N GLU A 292 -33.57 -34.01 -2.65
CA GLU A 292 -33.13 -33.19 -1.53
C GLU A 292 -32.59 -34.06 -0.40
N ILE A 293 -31.54 -33.60 0.27
CA ILE A 293 -31.13 -34.07 1.60
C ILE A 293 -31.21 -32.85 2.51
N ASP A 294 -32.10 -32.86 3.49
CA ASP A 294 -32.23 -31.82 4.53
C ASP A 294 -31.95 -32.49 5.88
N TYR A 295 -30.79 -32.20 6.47
CA TYR A 295 -30.28 -32.83 7.68
C TYR A 295 -29.96 -31.75 8.73
N GLY A 296 -30.33 -32.03 9.98
CA GLY A 296 -29.99 -31.21 11.14
C GLY A 296 -29.47 -32.08 12.28
N SER A 297 -28.46 -31.58 12.99
CA SER A 297 -27.89 -32.23 14.17
C SER A 297 -27.55 -31.23 15.27
N TRP A 298 -27.76 -31.65 16.51
CA TRP A 298 -27.35 -30.98 17.72
C TRP A 298 -26.47 -31.92 18.54
N PHE A 299 -25.33 -31.42 18.99
CA PHE A 299 -24.41 -32.13 19.86
C PHE A 299 -24.15 -31.30 21.11
N LEU A 300 -24.29 -31.89 22.30
CA LEU A 300 -24.00 -31.27 23.60
C LEU A 300 -22.82 -32.00 24.24
N ARG A 301 -21.69 -31.29 24.43
CA ARG A 301 -20.51 -31.85 25.12
C ARG A 301 -20.84 -32.01 26.61
N GLU A 302 -20.64 -33.23 27.13
CA GLU A 302 -20.96 -33.59 28.53
C GLU A 302 -22.44 -33.34 28.96
N GLY A 303 -23.33 -33.10 27.99
CA GLY A 303 -24.73 -32.71 28.22
C GLY A 303 -24.94 -31.29 28.77
N ALA A 304 -23.98 -30.38 28.58
CA ALA A 304 -24.13 -28.97 28.96
C ALA A 304 -24.85 -28.16 27.87
N GLU A 305 -25.88 -27.38 28.24
CA GLU A 305 -26.76 -26.69 27.28
C GLU A 305 -26.06 -25.55 26.51
N GLU A 306 -25.08 -24.87 27.13
CA GLU A 306 -24.31 -23.78 26.50
C GLU A 306 -23.14 -24.30 25.65
N ASP A 307 -22.68 -25.54 25.90
CA ASP A 307 -21.53 -26.15 25.25
C ASP A 307 -22.00 -27.10 24.14
N ARG A 308 -22.51 -26.50 23.07
CA ARG A 308 -23.23 -27.18 22.00
C ARG A 308 -22.69 -26.88 20.62
N ARG A 309 -22.93 -27.79 19.68
CA ARG A 309 -22.69 -27.59 18.25
C ARG A 309 -23.99 -27.88 17.49
N GLN A 310 -24.41 -26.94 16.66
CA GLN A 310 -25.53 -27.12 15.73
C GLN A 310 -24.98 -27.24 14.30
N ILE A 311 -25.49 -28.22 13.57
CA ILE A 311 -25.22 -28.41 12.15
C ILE A 311 -26.55 -28.49 11.42
N ARG A 312 -26.71 -27.69 10.38
CA ARG A 312 -27.80 -27.83 9.41
C ARG A 312 -27.22 -27.90 8.02
N THR A 313 -27.70 -28.82 7.21
CA THR A 313 -27.25 -29.00 5.84
C THR A 313 -28.42 -29.35 4.96
N ARG A 314 -28.58 -28.62 3.87
CA ARG A 314 -29.61 -28.85 2.86
C ARG A 314 -28.97 -28.84 1.48
N LEU A 315 -29.01 -29.99 0.82
CA LEU A 315 -28.52 -30.21 -0.53
C LEU A 315 -29.70 -30.47 -1.46
N VAL A 316 -29.80 -29.76 -2.58
CA VAL A 316 -30.90 -29.92 -3.55
C VAL A 316 -30.36 -30.33 -4.91
N GLY A 317 -31.05 -31.28 -5.55
CA GLY A 317 -30.68 -31.77 -6.88
C GLY A 317 -29.30 -32.45 -6.87
N ILE A 318 -29.12 -33.44 -5.99
CA ILE A 318 -27.86 -34.15 -5.85
C ILE A 318 -27.67 -35.08 -7.05
N PRO A 319 -26.53 -35.00 -7.75
CA PRO A 319 -26.25 -35.85 -8.90
C PRO A 319 -26.09 -37.31 -8.51
N THR A 320 -25.96 -38.19 -9.50
CA THR A 320 -25.81 -39.63 -9.27
C THR A 320 -24.47 -40.01 -8.65
N THR A 321 -23.46 -39.16 -8.76
CA THR A 321 -22.22 -39.30 -8.01
C THR A 321 -21.69 -37.97 -7.50
N LEU A 322 -21.31 -37.94 -6.23
CA LEU A 322 -20.59 -36.85 -5.56
C LEU A 322 -19.44 -37.48 -4.78
N VAL A 323 -18.23 -36.95 -4.97
CA VAL A 323 -17.02 -37.42 -4.30
C VAL A 323 -16.34 -36.21 -3.66
N LEU A 324 -16.14 -36.30 -2.35
CA LEU A 324 -15.39 -35.34 -1.54
C LEU A 324 -14.17 -36.06 -0.97
N PHE A 325 -12.98 -35.53 -1.16
CA PHE A 325 -11.78 -36.16 -0.63
C PHE A 325 -10.65 -35.17 -0.36
N GLY A 326 -9.71 -35.55 0.50
CA GLY A 326 -8.68 -34.63 0.97
C GLY A 326 -7.86 -35.11 2.17
N SER A 327 -7.15 -34.17 2.79
CA SER A 327 -6.32 -34.42 3.99
C SER A 327 -7.01 -34.01 5.31
N PHE A 328 -8.30 -33.69 5.28
CA PHE A 328 -9.08 -33.44 6.50
C PHE A 328 -9.24 -34.71 7.34
N ALA A 329 -9.22 -34.57 8.66
CA ALA A 329 -9.46 -35.69 9.55
C ALA A 329 -10.95 -36.08 9.54
N ILE A 330 -11.22 -37.37 9.75
CA ILE A 330 -12.56 -37.84 10.14
C ILE A 330 -12.33 -38.78 11.30
N ASP A 331 -12.63 -38.34 12.52
CA ASP A 331 -12.54 -39.23 13.65
C ASP A 331 -13.77 -40.14 13.66
N GLY A 332 -13.60 -41.34 13.11
CA GLY A 332 -14.59 -42.40 13.17
C GLY A 332 -14.68 -42.94 14.60
N GLY A 333 -15.42 -42.24 15.47
CA GLY A 333 -15.94 -42.73 16.74
C GLY A 333 -14.98 -43.61 17.56
N ASP A 334 -13.87 -43.06 18.07
CA ASP A 334 -12.95 -43.80 18.96
C ASP A 334 -13.51 -43.99 20.40
N GLU A 335 -14.76 -43.61 20.68
CA GLU A 335 -15.42 -43.83 21.99
C GLU A 335 -16.16 -45.18 22.11
N GLY A 336 -15.77 -46.19 21.33
CA GLY A 336 -16.14 -47.57 21.65
C GLY A 336 -15.58 -47.91 23.03
N THR A 337 -16.44 -47.99 24.04
CA THR A 337 -15.99 -48.35 25.39
C THR A 337 -15.28 -49.69 25.30
N ASN A 338 -13.97 -49.70 25.57
CA ASN A 338 -13.21 -50.92 25.77
C ASN A 338 -13.80 -51.64 27.01
N ALA A 339 -14.92 -52.34 26.83
CA ALA A 339 -15.47 -53.24 27.81
C ALA A 339 -14.43 -54.33 27.98
N THR A 340 -13.57 -54.15 28.97
CA THR A 340 -12.54 -55.11 29.33
C THR A 340 -13.26 -56.43 29.65
N PHE A 341 -13.10 -57.42 28.77
CA PHE A 341 -13.71 -58.76 28.88
C PHE A 341 -13.23 -59.58 30.10
N ASP A 342 -12.48 -58.96 31.02
CA ASP A 342 -11.94 -59.56 32.24
C ASP A 342 -12.45 -58.78 33.47
N ASP A 343 -13.70 -59.01 33.89
CA ASP A 343 -14.08 -58.81 35.30
C ASP A 343 -13.62 -60.03 36.12
N PRO A 344 -12.63 -59.90 37.04
CA PRO A 344 -12.17 -60.99 37.88
C PRO A 344 -13.23 -61.47 38.90
N ASN A 345 -14.31 -60.70 39.09
CA ASN A 345 -15.35 -60.98 40.09
C ASN A 345 -16.67 -61.51 39.51
N GLY A 346 -16.80 -61.64 38.18
CA GLY A 346 -17.98 -62.11 37.46
C GLY A 346 -18.21 -63.63 37.50
N ALA A 347 -18.21 -64.23 38.69
CA ALA A 347 -18.38 -65.68 38.89
C ALA A 347 -19.85 -66.18 38.80
N SER A 348 -20.75 -65.52 38.05
CA SER A 348 -22.16 -65.97 38.02
C SER A 348 -22.96 -65.78 36.73
N LEU A 349 -22.37 -65.36 35.61
CA LEU A 349 -23.09 -65.26 34.34
C LEU A 349 -22.83 -66.50 33.47
N ASP A 350 -23.89 -67.23 33.14
CA ASP A 350 -23.90 -68.33 32.15
C ASP A 350 -23.50 -67.83 30.75
N ILE A 351 -23.03 -68.73 29.88
CA ILE A 351 -22.58 -68.40 28.52
C ILE A 351 -23.65 -67.63 27.72
N PHE A 352 -24.93 -67.96 27.90
CA PHE A 352 -26.04 -67.25 27.26
C PHE A 352 -26.22 -65.83 27.76
N SER A 353 -26.00 -65.58 29.06
CA SER A 353 -26.05 -64.23 29.63
C SER A 353 -24.87 -63.38 29.17
N ARG A 354 -23.68 -63.97 28.97
CA ARG A 354 -22.51 -63.29 28.39
C ARG A 354 -22.70 -63.00 26.90
N ILE A 355 -23.26 -63.94 26.13
CA ILE A 355 -23.63 -63.70 24.72
C ILE A 355 -24.63 -62.55 24.62
N LEU A 356 -25.67 -62.53 25.46
CA LEU A 356 -26.64 -61.43 25.49
C LEU A 356 -25.98 -60.11 25.89
N ASP A 357 -25.18 -60.07 26.95
CA ASP A 357 -24.49 -58.86 27.42
C ASP A 357 -23.50 -58.31 26.37
N THR A 358 -22.70 -59.16 25.74
CA THR A 358 -21.79 -58.77 24.64
C THR A 358 -22.55 -58.39 23.37
N THR A 359 -23.67 -59.04 23.07
CA THR A 359 -24.53 -58.64 21.94
C THR A 359 -25.17 -57.28 22.20
N ILE A 360 -25.57 -57.00 23.44
CA ILE A 360 -26.10 -55.71 23.87
C ILE A 360 -25.02 -54.62 23.73
N LEU A 361 -23.82 -54.83 24.27
CA LEU A 361 -22.73 -53.85 24.19
C LEU A 361 -22.28 -53.55 22.75
N ASN A 362 -22.17 -54.58 21.89
CA ASN A 362 -21.86 -54.33 20.47
C ASN A 362 -23.00 -53.59 19.73
N LEU A 363 -24.26 -53.87 20.08
CA LEU A 363 -25.38 -53.11 19.51
C LEU A 363 -25.37 -51.66 20.00
N VAL A 364 -25.02 -51.41 21.26
CA VAL A 364 -24.77 -50.06 21.80
C VAL A 364 -23.68 -49.35 20.99
N ASP A 365 -22.53 -49.98 20.79
CA ASP A 365 -21.43 -49.43 19.99
C ASP A 365 -21.86 -49.16 18.54
N ILE A 366 -22.69 -50.01 17.94
CA ILE A 366 -23.26 -49.76 16.60
C ILE A 366 -24.14 -48.49 16.60
N PHE A 367 -24.98 -48.25 17.61
CA PHE A 367 -25.77 -47.02 17.67
C PHE A 367 -24.92 -45.78 17.89
N ILE A 368 -23.87 -45.88 18.72
CA ILE A 368 -22.86 -44.83 18.86
C ILE A 368 -22.24 -44.55 17.48
N ASN A 369 -21.85 -45.60 16.74
CA ASN A 369 -21.32 -45.47 15.39
C ASN A 369 -22.34 -44.86 14.41
N ILE A 370 -23.64 -45.11 14.53
CA ILE A 370 -24.67 -44.47 13.69
C ILE A 370 -24.75 -42.97 14.00
N GLY A 371 -24.76 -42.59 15.28
CA GLY A 371 -24.68 -41.20 15.71
C GLY A 371 -23.42 -40.52 15.19
N SER A 372 -22.27 -41.18 15.33
CA SER A 372 -21.00 -40.73 14.76
C SER A 372 -21.07 -40.63 13.23
N ALA A 373 -21.64 -41.60 12.51
CA ALA A 373 -21.72 -41.60 11.06
C ALA A 373 -22.58 -40.45 10.51
N LEU A 374 -23.76 -40.25 11.09
CA LEU A 374 -24.69 -39.19 10.71
C LEU A 374 -24.08 -37.80 10.98
N ASN A 375 -23.28 -37.68 12.04
CA ASN A 375 -22.55 -36.45 12.35
C ASN A 375 -21.23 -36.31 11.60
N ALA A 376 -20.62 -37.41 11.16
CA ALA A 376 -19.31 -37.43 10.53
C ALA A 376 -19.32 -36.81 9.13
N VAL A 377 -20.37 -36.98 8.32
CA VAL A 377 -20.41 -36.35 6.98
C VAL A 377 -20.44 -34.82 7.10
N PRO A 378 -21.36 -34.21 7.88
CA PRO A 378 -21.40 -32.76 8.00
C PRO A 378 -20.22 -32.22 8.81
N GLN A 379 -19.71 -32.98 9.79
CA GLN A 379 -18.48 -32.65 10.52
C GLN A 379 -17.27 -32.66 9.61
N ALA A 380 -17.08 -33.69 8.80
CA ALA A 380 -15.98 -33.78 7.84
C ALA A 380 -16.04 -32.65 6.81
N LEU A 381 -17.23 -32.33 6.31
CA LEU A 381 -17.42 -31.18 5.43
C LEU A 381 -17.14 -29.86 6.17
N GLY A 382 -17.56 -29.75 7.44
CA GLY A 382 -17.22 -28.62 8.31
C GLY A 382 -15.70 -28.48 8.51
N GLU A 383 -15.02 -29.53 8.97
CA GLU A 383 -13.57 -29.60 9.20
C GLU A 383 -12.78 -29.30 7.94
N ALA A 384 -13.20 -29.83 6.80
CA ALA A 384 -12.53 -29.60 5.52
C ALA A 384 -12.70 -28.16 5.01
N LEU A 385 -13.85 -27.53 5.31
CA LEU A 385 -14.08 -26.11 4.99
C LEU A 385 -13.48 -25.17 6.04
N SER A 386 -13.27 -25.65 7.27
CA SER A 386 -12.85 -24.83 8.41
C SER A 386 -11.39 -24.97 8.81
N GLY A 387 -10.65 -25.94 8.27
CA GLY A 387 -9.32 -26.33 8.73
C GLY A 387 -9.34 -27.13 10.04
N GLY A 388 -10.49 -27.69 10.40
CA GLY A 388 -10.77 -28.32 11.70
C GLY A 388 -11.86 -27.58 12.48
N LEU A 389 -12.68 -28.33 13.22
CA LEU A 389 -13.77 -27.79 14.05
C LEU A 389 -13.34 -27.49 15.49
N GLU A 390 -12.13 -27.90 15.89
CA GLU A 390 -11.55 -27.61 17.20
C GLU A 390 -10.55 -26.45 17.10
N SER A 391 -10.36 -25.70 18.19
CA SER A 391 -9.42 -24.58 18.24
C SER A 391 -7.99 -25.04 17.91
N GLY A 392 -7.40 -24.48 16.84
CA GLY A 392 -5.98 -24.67 16.47
C GLY A 392 -5.67 -25.63 15.32
N GLY A 393 -6.67 -26.10 14.55
CA GLY A 393 -6.44 -26.74 13.26
C GLY A 393 -6.26 -25.70 12.14
N GLY A 394 -5.18 -25.80 11.37
CA GLY A 394 -4.90 -24.92 10.22
C GLY A 394 -5.35 -25.52 8.88
N LEU A 395 -5.41 -24.69 7.84
CA LEU A 395 -5.58 -25.12 6.45
C LEU A 395 -4.23 -25.49 5.79
N GLU A 396 -3.09 -25.29 6.46
CA GLU A 396 -1.77 -25.70 5.97
C GLU A 396 -1.69 -27.22 5.78
N GLY A 397 -1.26 -27.66 4.60
CA GLY A 397 -1.26 -29.05 4.17
C GLY A 397 -2.64 -29.63 3.88
N THR A 398 -3.68 -28.77 3.81
CA THR A 398 -5.06 -29.22 3.54
C THR A 398 -5.31 -29.33 2.04
N GLU A 399 -5.60 -30.54 1.59
CA GLU A 399 -6.18 -30.82 0.27
C GLU A 399 -7.67 -31.03 0.44
N PHE A 400 -8.47 -30.42 -0.42
CA PHE A 400 -9.93 -30.59 -0.49
C PHE A 400 -10.34 -30.62 -1.96
N HIS A 401 -11.03 -31.69 -2.34
CA HIS A 401 -11.51 -31.89 -3.70
C HIS A 401 -12.97 -32.32 -3.65
N LEU A 402 -13.85 -31.53 -4.25
CA LEU A 402 -15.27 -31.85 -4.39
C LEU A 402 -15.62 -31.94 -5.88
N GLN A 403 -15.97 -33.15 -6.32
CA GLN A 403 -16.25 -33.46 -7.71
C GLN A 403 -17.61 -34.15 -7.85
N MET A 404 -18.34 -33.77 -8.91
CA MET A 404 -19.68 -34.29 -9.20
C MET A 404 -19.78 -34.75 -10.65
N PHE A 405 -20.41 -35.92 -10.86
CA PHE A 405 -20.50 -36.53 -12.18
C PHE A 405 -21.59 -37.61 -12.24
N ASP A 406 -21.84 -38.13 -13.45
CA ASP A 406 -22.87 -39.13 -13.71
C ASP A 406 -22.50 -40.55 -13.21
N ASP A 407 -21.28 -41.03 -13.46
CA ASP A 407 -20.79 -42.36 -13.05
C ASP A 407 -19.32 -42.41 -12.60
N LEU A 408 -18.88 -43.53 -12.00
CA LEU A 408 -17.48 -43.71 -11.55
C LEU A 408 -16.51 -44.18 -12.67
N GLY A 409 -16.93 -44.14 -13.92
CA GLY A 409 -16.17 -44.62 -15.06
C GLY A 409 -15.15 -43.62 -15.60
N VAL A 410 -14.41 -44.05 -16.62
CA VAL A 410 -13.43 -43.19 -17.33
C VAL A 410 -14.11 -42.14 -18.20
N ASN A 411 -15.32 -42.42 -18.69
CA ASN A 411 -16.08 -41.52 -19.57
C ASN A 411 -17.13 -40.71 -18.81
N ARG A 412 -16.92 -40.52 -17.49
CA ARG A 412 -17.81 -39.75 -16.62
C ARG A 412 -17.98 -38.32 -17.14
N ILE A 413 -19.20 -37.82 -17.04
CA ILE A 413 -19.59 -36.48 -17.46
C ILE A 413 -19.80 -35.64 -16.21
N PRO A 414 -19.16 -34.45 -16.09
CA PRO A 414 -19.40 -33.54 -14.98
C PRO A 414 -20.88 -33.21 -14.83
N ASP A 415 -21.34 -33.17 -13.59
CA ASP A 415 -22.70 -32.76 -13.21
C ASP A 415 -22.62 -31.73 -12.09
N ARG A 416 -23.77 -31.24 -11.61
CA ARG A 416 -23.82 -30.13 -10.66
C ARG A 416 -24.88 -30.31 -9.60
N LEU A 417 -24.65 -29.69 -8.46
CA LEU A 417 -25.65 -29.50 -7.43
C LEU A 417 -26.50 -28.27 -7.75
N ALA A 418 -27.82 -28.37 -7.54
CA ALA A 418 -28.70 -27.22 -7.72
C ALA A 418 -28.52 -26.18 -6.60
N LEU A 419 -28.36 -26.62 -5.34
CA LEU A 419 -28.16 -25.76 -4.17
C LEU A 419 -27.44 -26.51 -3.04
N VAL A 420 -26.39 -25.91 -2.49
CA VAL A 420 -25.86 -26.19 -1.14
C VAL A 420 -26.40 -25.12 -0.20
N GLU A 421 -26.91 -25.51 0.95
CA GLU A 421 -27.14 -24.63 2.11
C GLU A 421 -26.59 -25.32 3.35
N MET A 422 -25.80 -24.62 4.15
CA MET A 422 -25.18 -25.16 5.37
C MET A 422 -25.08 -24.07 6.42
N ASP A 423 -25.51 -24.37 7.64
CA ASP A 423 -25.36 -23.50 8.80
C ASP A 423 -24.67 -24.29 9.94
N LEU A 424 -23.51 -23.83 10.39
CA LEU A 424 -22.72 -24.43 11.45
C LEU A 424 -22.45 -23.40 12.55
N GLY A 425 -22.68 -23.73 13.82
CA GLY A 425 -22.33 -22.84 14.92
C GLY A 425 -22.75 -23.31 16.30
N THR A 426 -22.25 -22.63 17.35
CA THR A 426 -22.59 -22.88 18.76
C THR A 426 -23.84 -22.09 19.18
N SER A 427 -23.92 -20.83 18.75
CA SER A 427 -25.04 -19.91 18.98
C SER A 427 -25.80 -19.62 17.68
N ASN A 428 -26.93 -18.92 17.81
CA ASN A 428 -27.64 -18.42 16.64
C ASN A 428 -26.73 -17.42 15.92
N HIS A 429 -26.60 -17.56 14.61
CA HIS A 429 -25.78 -16.68 13.79
C HIS A 429 -26.59 -16.13 12.60
N PRO A 430 -26.26 -14.92 12.12
CA PRO A 430 -26.87 -14.33 10.94
C PRO A 430 -26.65 -15.20 9.70
N THR A 431 -27.65 -15.19 8.81
CA THR A 431 -27.59 -15.76 7.46
C THR A 431 -28.04 -14.72 6.45
N LEU A 432 -27.58 -14.82 5.20
CA LEU A 432 -27.96 -13.88 4.14
C LEU A 432 -28.98 -14.48 3.18
N SER A 433 -29.87 -13.66 2.64
CA SER A 433 -30.72 -14.07 1.53
C SER A 433 -29.91 -14.09 0.22
N GLY A 434 -30.00 -15.14 -0.59
CA GLY A 434 -29.24 -15.30 -1.84
C GLY A 434 -27.90 -16.01 -1.63
N ASP A 435 -27.10 -16.17 -2.68
CA ASP A 435 -25.85 -16.93 -2.58
C ASP A 435 -24.83 -16.16 -1.73
N HIS A 436 -24.21 -16.86 -0.78
CA HIS A 436 -23.23 -16.33 0.16
C HIS A 436 -22.35 -17.40 0.83
N ILE A 437 -21.22 -16.95 1.35
CA ILE A 437 -20.40 -17.60 2.38
C ILE A 437 -20.20 -16.55 3.47
N LEU A 438 -20.73 -16.77 4.66
CA LEU A 438 -20.68 -15.82 5.77
C LEU A 438 -20.05 -16.49 6.99
N LEU A 439 -18.94 -15.94 7.45
CA LEU A 439 -18.35 -16.22 8.74
C LEU A 439 -18.94 -15.28 9.78
N SER A 440 -19.21 -15.79 10.97
CA SER A 440 -19.86 -15.02 12.03
C SER A 440 -19.23 -15.28 13.38
N GLU A 441 -18.84 -14.21 14.08
CA GLU A 441 -18.30 -14.28 15.44
C GLU A 441 -19.30 -13.65 16.43
N ASP A 442 -19.66 -14.41 17.46
CA ASP A 442 -20.47 -13.92 18.57
C ASP A 442 -19.54 -13.47 19.71
N ARG A 443 -19.44 -12.15 19.92
CA ARG A 443 -18.55 -11.54 20.91
C ARG A 443 -18.93 -11.89 22.35
N ASP A 444 -20.15 -12.36 22.58
CA ASP A 444 -20.61 -12.83 23.91
C ASP A 444 -20.20 -14.30 24.17
N LEU A 445 -19.58 -14.98 23.19
CA LEU A 445 -19.27 -16.41 23.20
C LEU A 445 -17.78 -16.73 23.43
N ASP A 446 -17.09 -15.99 24.30
CA ASP A 446 -15.69 -16.27 24.66
C ASP A 446 -15.51 -17.64 25.35
N LEU A 447 -16.37 -17.91 26.33
CA LEU A 447 -16.35 -19.14 27.10
C LEU A 447 -17.78 -19.64 27.32
N VAL A 448 -17.98 -20.95 27.17
CA VAL A 448 -19.25 -21.61 27.46
C VAL A 448 -19.22 -22.25 28.84
N GLN A 449 -20.37 -22.30 29.50
CA GLN A 449 -20.51 -23.00 30.77
C GLN A 449 -20.63 -24.51 30.55
N GLY A 450 -19.48 -25.19 30.56
CA GLY A 450 -19.42 -26.65 30.64
C GLY A 450 -19.95 -27.18 31.97
N ARG A 451 -20.18 -28.49 32.05
CA ARG A 451 -20.79 -29.14 33.21
C ARG A 451 -19.94 -29.10 34.48
N THR A 452 -18.62 -29.12 34.33
CA THR A 452 -17.65 -29.15 35.44
C THR A 452 -16.84 -27.86 35.57
N SER A 453 -16.56 -27.18 34.45
CA SER A 453 -15.87 -25.89 34.39
C SER A 453 -16.27 -25.11 33.14
N SER A 454 -15.98 -23.82 33.12
CA SER A 454 -16.03 -23.00 31.92
C SER A 454 -14.90 -23.40 30.96
N ARG A 455 -15.16 -23.39 29.64
CA ARG A 455 -14.27 -23.87 28.57
C ARG A 455 -14.54 -23.10 27.27
N GLU A 456 -13.64 -23.25 26.28
CA GLU A 456 -13.85 -22.71 24.93
C GLU A 456 -15.05 -23.38 24.23
N PRO A 457 -15.83 -22.61 23.45
CA PRO A 457 -16.95 -23.14 22.66
C PRO A 457 -16.46 -24.16 21.63
N LEU A 458 -17.32 -25.12 21.28
CA LEU A 458 -17.03 -26.11 20.24
C LEU A 458 -16.84 -25.47 18.86
N MET A 459 -17.50 -24.35 18.58
CA MET A 459 -17.30 -23.56 17.36
C MET A 459 -17.37 -22.07 17.71
N PRO A 460 -16.23 -21.37 17.89
CA PRO A 460 -16.19 -19.94 18.21
C PRO A 460 -16.60 -19.07 17.00
N ILE A 461 -16.30 -19.53 15.78
CA ILE A 461 -16.72 -18.90 14.53
C ILE A 461 -17.80 -19.78 13.89
N ALA A 462 -18.98 -19.20 13.66
CA ALA A 462 -20.07 -19.84 12.92
C ALA A 462 -19.90 -19.62 11.41
N LEU A 463 -20.47 -20.53 10.62
CA LEU A 463 -20.38 -20.54 9.16
C LEU A 463 -21.77 -20.73 8.57
N SER A 464 -22.18 -19.83 7.68
CA SER A 464 -23.37 -19.99 6.84
C SER A 464 -22.98 -19.95 5.37
N ILE A 465 -23.31 -21.02 4.64
CA ILE A 465 -23.05 -21.17 3.21
C ILE A 465 -24.38 -21.35 2.51
N ARG A 466 -24.55 -20.64 1.40
CA ARG A 466 -25.60 -20.89 0.43
C ARG A 466 -25.06 -20.66 -0.96
N ILE A 467 -24.97 -21.68 -1.81
CA ILE A 467 -24.44 -21.55 -3.17
C ILE A 467 -25.30 -22.36 -4.12
N SER A 468 -25.73 -21.76 -5.22
CA SER A 468 -26.49 -22.44 -6.28
C SER A 468 -25.63 -22.75 -7.51
N GLY A 469 -25.98 -23.82 -8.24
CA GLY A 469 -25.32 -24.20 -9.50
C GLY A 469 -23.85 -24.61 -9.38
N PHE A 470 -23.46 -25.20 -8.26
CA PHE A 470 -22.10 -25.59 -7.91
C PHE A 470 -21.71 -26.92 -8.59
N SER A 471 -20.57 -26.99 -9.30
CA SER A 471 -20.13 -28.20 -10.04
C SER A 471 -18.85 -28.85 -9.52
N ALA A 472 -17.84 -28.06 -9.14
CA ALA A 472 -16.63 -28.56 -8.49
C ALA A 472 -15.94 -27.47 -7.67
N ALA A 473 -15.18 -27.88 -6.67
CA ALA A 473 -14.23 -27.00 -5.99
C ALA A 473 -12.99 -27.78 -5.58
N ASP A 474 -11.84 -27.13 -5.69
CA ASP A 474 -10.55 -27.68 -5.32
C ASP A 474 -9.78 -26.65 -4.50
N ILE A 475 -9.27 -27.08 -3.35
CA ILE A 475 -8.27 -26.37 -2.55
C ILE A 475 -7.08 -27.31 -2.44
N ALA A 476 -5.92 -26.85 -2.89
CA ALA A 476 -4.68 -27.63 -2.81
C ALA A 476 -3.58 -26.74 -2.23
N ASP A 477 -2.76 -27.31 -1.37
CA ASP A 477 -1.59 -26.65 -0.79
C ASP A 477 -0.31 -27.37 -1.23
N ASP A 478 0.51 -26.69 -2.04
CA ASP A 478 1.81 -27.21 -2.46
C ASP A 478 2.92 -26.65 -1.56
N GLN A 479 3.22 -27.40 -0.48
CA GLN A 479 4.29 -27.06 0.45
C GLN A 479 5.69 -26.98 -0.19
N SER A 480 5.89 -27.53 -1.40
CA SER A 480 7.17 -27.44 -2.09
C SER A 480 7.35 -26.12 -2.84
N LEU A 481 6.23 -25.49 -3.22
CA LEU A 481 6.17 -24.20 -3.91
C LEU A 481 5.72 -23.05 -2.99
N ASP A 482 5.26 -23.34 -1.77
CA ASP A 482 4.63 -22.38 -0.86
C ASP A 482 3.42 -21.71 -1.55
N GLU A 483 2.65 -22.52 -2.27
CA GLU A 483 1.56 -22.08 -3.15
C GLU A 483 0.24 -22.73 -2.73
N GLN A 484 -0.76 -21.91 -2.43
CA GLN A 484 -2.13 -22.36 -2.20
C GLN A 484 -2.99 -22.06 -3.42
N MET A 485 -3.59 -23.12 -3.97
CA MET A 485 -4.44 -23.07 -5.15
C MET A 485 -5.91 -23.22 -4.75
N LEU A 486 -6.74 -22.25 -5.11
CA LEU A 486 -8.19 -22.30 -5.01
C LEU A 486 -8.80 -22.34 -6.41
N THR A 487 -9.58 -23.37 -6.72
CA THR A 487 -10.35 -23.47 -7.97
C THR A 487 -11.82 -23.67 -7.67
N LEU A 488 -12.67 -22.94 -8.37
CA LEU A 488 -14.12 -23.07 -8.28
C LEU A 488 -14.70 -23.19 -9.69
N GLU A 489 -15.53 -24.21 -9.89
CA GLU A 489 -16.33 -24.39 -11.08
C GLU A 489 -17.81 -24.21 -10.74
N THR A 490 -18.47 -23.33 -11.49
CA THR A 490 -19.89 -23.06 -11.33
C THR A 490 -20.59 -23.01 -12.68
N VAL A 491 -21.91 -23.16 -12.66
CA VAL A 491 -22.76 -22.88 -13.82
C VAL A 491 -23.90 -22.00 -13.34
N ASN A 492 -23.55 -20.84 -12.81
CA ASN A 492 -24.47 -19.94 -12.14
C ASN A 492 -24.14 -18.46 -12.39
N SER A 493 -25.16 -17.68 -12.77
CA SER A 493 -25.04 -16.24 -12.98
C SER A 493 -25.56 -15.42 -11.78
N GLN A 494 -25.68 -16.01 -10.59
CA GLN A 494 -26.09 -15.26 -9.38
C GLN A 494 -24.89 -14.54 -8.76
N PRO A 495 -25.11 -13.40 -8.09
CA PRO A 495 -24.08 -12.76 -7.29
C PRO A 495 -23.70 -13.62 -6.08
N LEU A 496 -22.39 -13.72 -5.81
CA LEU A 496 -21.86 -14.34 -4.59
C LEU A 496 -21.43 -13.25 -3.62
N ARG A 497 -21.78 -13.40 -2.33
CA ARG A 497 -21.22 -12.58 -1.25
C ARG A 497 -20.37 -13.44 -0.33
N VAL A 498 -19.11 -13.09 -0.16
CA VAL A 498 -18.23 -13.69 0.83
C VAL A 498 -17.99 -12.67 1.92
N GLY A 499 -18.25 -13.01 3.17
CA GLY A 499 -18.27 -12.03 4.25
C GLY A 499 -17.88 -12.56 5.62
N PHE A 500 -17.54 -11.63 6.50
CA PHE A 500 -17.34 -11.81 7.91
C PHE A 500 -18.16 -10.78 8.69
N ILE A 501 -18.80 -11.21 9.77
CA ILE A 501 -19.56 -10.34 10.67
C ILE A 501 -19.26 -10.66 12.13
N GLN A 502 -18.98 -9.65 12.94
CA GLN A 502 -18.94 -9.80 14.39
C GLN A 502 -20.19 -9.16 15.00
N HIS A 503 -20.87 -9.89 15.88
CA HIS A 503 -22.12 -9.46 16.51
C HIS A 503 -22.15 -9.81 17.99
N ASP A 504 -23.09 -9.21 18.73
CA ASP A 504 -23.30 -9.52 20.15
C ASP A 504 -24.59 -10.35 20.27
N ALA A 505 -24.47 -11.66 20.51
CA ALA A 505 -25.60 -12.60 20.58
C ALA A 505 -26.61 -12.38 19.44
N ASP A 506 -27.90 -12.20 19.74
CA ASP A 506 -28.95 -11.97 18.73
C ASP A 506 -29.03 -10.48 18.24
N ASN A 507 -28.06 -9.63 18.56
CA ASN A 507 -28.08 -8.19 18.24
C ASN A 507 -27.02 -7.80 17.18
N LEU A 508 -27.50 -7.31 16.03
CA LEU A 508 -26.66 -6.77 14.95
C LEU A 508 -26.38 -5.27 15.07
N THR A 509 -26.92 -4.59 16.09
CA THR A 509 -26.68 -3.15 16.30
C THR A 509 -25.25 -2.93 16.78
N GLY A 510 -24.40 -2.33 15.95
CA GLY A 510 -22.99 -2.13 16.25
C GLY A 510 -22.07 -3.27 15.78
N ALA A 511 -22.60 -4.20 14.99
CA ALA A 511 -21.81 -5.26 14.36
C ALA A 511 -20.71 -4.68 13.44
N SER A 512 -19.54 -5.32 13.42
CA SER A 512 -18.58 -5.11 12.33
C SER A 512 -18.93 -6.03 11.17
N LEU A 513 -18.78 -5.56 9.94
CA LEU A 513 -19.18 -6.27 8.73
C LEU A 513 -18.18 -6.02 7.62
N HIS A 514 -17.67 -7.10 7.05
CA HIS A 514 -16.80 -7.10 5.88
C HIS A 514 -17.40 -8.03 4.83
N ILE A 515 -17.73 -7.54 3.64
CA ILE A 515 -18.32 -8.32 2.56
C ILE A 515 -17.63 -7.99 1.24
N VAL A 516 -17.21 -9.02 0.52
CA VAL A 516 -16.88 -8.96 -0.91
C VAL A 516 -18.07 -9.53 -1.70
N GLN A 517 -18.59 -8.76 -2.64
CA GLN A 517 -19.65 -9.15 -3.55
C GLN A 517 -19.11 -9.26 -4.96
N VAL A 518 -19.23 -10.45 -5.54
CA VAL A 518 -18.99 -10.72 -6.97
C VAL A 518 -20.34 -10.68 -7.68
N SER A 519 -20.48 -9.81 -8.68
CA SER A 519 -21.75 -9.59 -9.40
C SER A 519 -22.29 -10.83 -10.13
N ALA A 520 -21.40 -11.60 -10.75
CA ALA A 520 -21.68 -12.90 -11.33
C ALA A 520 -20.41 -13.75 -11.27
N LEU A 521 -20.52 -15.00 -10.81
CA LEU A 521 -19.39 -15.92 -10.81
C LEU A 521 -19.08 -16.36 -12.26
N PRO A 522 -17.80 -16.33 -12.67
CA PRO A 522 -17.37 -17.02 -13.89
C PRO A 522 -17.65 -18.52 -13.81
N ASP A 523 -17.80 -19.18 -14.96
CA ASP A 523 -17.98 -20.64 -15.03
C ASP A 523 -16.78 -21.38 -14.41
N GLN A 524 -15.57 -20.83 -14.58
CA GLN A 524 -14.35 -21.30 -13.92
C GLN A 524 -13.56 -20.12 -13.39
N MET A 525 -13.12 -20.19 -12.14
CA MET A 525 -12.17 -19.27 -11.55
C MET A 525 -11.09 -20.02 -10.79
N SER A 526 -9.87 -19.51 -10.83
CA SER A 526 -8.74 -20.02 -10.06
C SER A 526 -7.93 -18.87 -9.48
N MET A 527 -7.51 -19.03 -8.23
CA MET A 527 -6.63 -18.11 -7.52
C MET A 527 -5.43 -18.92 -7.02
N SER A 528 -4.22 -18.45 -7.35
CA SER A 528 -2.97 -18.94 -6.77
C SER A 528 -2.48 -17.91 -5.76
N LEU A 529 -2.24 -18.34 -4.53
CA LEU A 529 -1.74 -17.53 -3.44
C LEU A 529 -0.32 -17.99 -3.09
N GLN A 530 0.64 -17.08 -3.13
CA GLN A 530 2.01 -17.26 -2.66
C GLN A 530 2.28 -16.20 -1.56
N PRO A 531 3.35 -16.31 -0.74
CA PRO A 531 3.56 -15.42 0.41
C PRO A 531 3.55 -13.92 0.08
N SER A 532 3.97 -13.55 -1.13
CA SER A 532 4.05 -12.16 -1.57
C SER A 532 3.37 -11.91 -2.91
N SER A 533 2.63 -12.87 -3.47
CA SER A 533 1.98 -12.72 -4.77
C SER A 533 0.66 -13.46 -4.88
N THR A 534 -0.21 -12.97 -5.75
CA THR A 534 -1.52 -13.52 -6.03
C THR A 534 -1.77 -13.49 -7.53
N PHE A 535 -2.15 -14.64 -8.08
CA PHE A 535 -2.55 -14.76 -9.48
C PHE A 535 -4.02 -15.09 -9.58
N TRP A 536 -4.76 -14.26 -10.32
CA TRP A 536 -6.16 -14.50 -10.63
C TRP A 536 -6.31 -14.99 -12.07
N ASN A 537 -7.17 -15.99 -12.27
CA ASN A 537 -7.58 -16.44 -13.59
C ASN A 537 -9.08 -16.80 -13.60
N ALA A 538 -9.79 -16.40 -14.65
CA ALA A 538 -11.21 -16.66 -14.81
C ALA A 538 -11.56 -16.97 -16.26
N SER A 539 -12.65 -17.72 -16.47
CA SER A 539 -13.15 -18.07 -17.81
C SER A 539 -13.73 -16.89 -18.59
N ASP A 540 -14.15 -15.84 -17.88
CA ASP A 540 -14.72 -14.60 -18.43
C ASP A 540 -14.44 -13.43 -17.48
N SER A 541 -14.55 -12.19 -17.96
CA SER A 541 -14.42 -10.99 -17.14
C SER A 541 -15.57 -10.88 -16.13
N VAL A 542 -15.32 -10.28 -14.97
CA VAL A 542 -16.34 -10.04 -13.96
C VAL A 542 -16.83 -8.60 -14.05
N ASP A 543 -18.13 -8.41 -14.35
CA ASP A 543 -18.76 -7.09 -14.51
C ASP A 543 -18.44 -6.14 -13.33
N GLU A 544 -18.50 -6.65 -12.10
CA GLU A 544 -18.27 -5.86 -10.89
C GLU A 544 -17.89 -6.74 -9.69
N ILE A 545 -16.84 -6.30 -8.99
CA ILE A 545 -16.48 -6.77 -7.64
C ILE A 545 -16.59 -5.58 -6.69
N THR A 546 -17.36 -5.73 -5.61
CA THR A 546 -17.54 -4.70 -4.59
C THR A 546 -17.17 -5.21 -3.22
N TYR A 547 -16.19 -4.58 -2.58
CA TYR A 547 -15.88 -4.75 -1.18
C TYR A 547 -16.59 -3.68 -0.34
N ILE A 548 -17.12 -4.08 0.83
CA ILE A 548 -17.77 -3.21 1.81
C ILE A 548 -17.24 -3.58 3.19
N GLY A 549 -16.71 -2.61 3.93
CA GLY A 549 -16.25 -2.76 5.31
C GLY A 549 -16.90 -1.76 6.24
N ILE A 550 -17.31 -2.22 7.42
CA ILE A 550 -17.95 -1.42 8.47
C ILE A 550 -17.38 -1.88 9.80
N SER A 551 -16.74 -0.99 10.55
CA SER A 551 -16.24 -1.30 11.90
C SER A 551 -16.29 -0.02 12.76
N GLY A 552 -17.15 0.02 13.76
CA GLY A 552 -17.35 1.21 14.60
C GLY A 552 -17.87 2.42 13.80
N ASP A 553 -17.06 3.47 13.68
CA ASP A 553 -17.26 4.67 12.85
C ASP A 553 -16.62 4.56 11.46
N GLN A 554 -15.64 3.67 11.27
CA GLN A 554 -14.95 3.40 10.01
C GLN A 554 -15.89 2.73 9.00
N ARG A 555 -15.92 3.26 7.78
CA ARG A 555 -16.68 2.77 6.63
C ARG A 555 -15.76 2.76 5.43
N GLN A 556 -15.81 1.70 4.64
CA GLN A 556 -14.99 1.56 3.45
C GLN A 556 -15.71 0.79 2.36
N VAL A 557 -15.50 1.22 1.12
CA VAL A 557 -16.04 0.59 -0.08
C VAL A 557 -14.96 0.63 -1.16
N VAL A 558 -14.73 -0.51 -1.81
CA VAL A 558 -13.93 -0.58 -3.04
C VAL A 558 -14.82 -1.21 -4.11
N ARG A 559 -14.94 -0.56 -5.26
CA ARG A 559 -15.74 -1.04 -6.38
C ARG A 559 -14.87 -1.09 -7.63
N MET A 560 -14.69 -2.29 -8.15
CA MET A 560 -13.96 -2.55 -9.39
C MET A 560 -14.98 -2.97 -10.45
N ARG A 561 -14.92 -2.37 -11.64
CA ARG A 561 -15.81 -2.68 -12.77
C ARG A 561 -15.03 -3.26 -13.94
N ASP A 562 -15.63 -4.24 -14.58
CA ASP A 562 -15.05 -5.00 -15.69
C ASP A 562 -13.67 -5.56 -15.30
N VAL A 563 -13.63 -6.33 -14.20
CA VAL A 563 -12.41 -6.98 -13.70
C VAL A 563 -11.93 -8.01 -14.73
N PRO A 564 -10.66 -7.95 -15.15
CA PRO A 564 -10.13 -8.76 -16.26
C PRO A 564 -10.10 -10.25 -15.91
N MET A 565 -10.04 -11.07 -16.96
CA MET A 565 -9.90 -12.53 -16.83
C MET A 565 -8.64 -12.93 -16.07
N SER A 566 -7.57 -12.12 -16.16
CA SER A 566 -6.33 -12.38 -15.43
C SER A 566 -5.63 -11.10 -14.99
N PHE A 567 -5.18 -11.10 -13.74
CA PHE A 567 -4.29 -10.10 -13.15
C PHE A 567 -3.33 -10.78 -12.17
N GLU A 568 -2.22 -10.11 -11.94
CA GLU A 568 -1.20 -10.44 -10.96
C GLU A 568 -1.12 -9.31 -9.94
N MET A 569 -0.95 -9.67 -8.68
CA MET A 569 -0.75 -8.74 -7.58
C MET A 569 0.45 -9.20 -6.77
N GLU A 570 1.37 -8.30 -6.44
CA GLU A 570 2.49 -8.58 -5.54
C GLU A 570 2.41 -7.64 -4.34
N VAL A 571 2.63 -8.19 -3.14
CA VAL A 571 2.62 -7.46 -1.87
C VAL A 571 3.81 -7.95 -1.05
N SER A 572 4.82 -7.09 -0.88
CA SER A 572 5.96 -7.30 0.01
C SER A 572 6.28 -5.96 0.71
N ASP A 573 7.51 -5.47 0.56
CA ASP A 573 7.92 -4.09 0.87
C ASP A 573 7.35 -3.11 -0.20
N SER A 574 7.01 -3.63 -1.39
CA SER A 574 6.36 -2.90 -2.48
C SER A 574 4.99 -3.48 -2.81
N PHE A 575 4.16 -2.70 -3.51
CA PHE A 575 2.86 -3.16 -4.01
C PHE A 575 2.84 -3.05 -5.54
N SER A 576 2.45 -4.13 -6.22
CA SER A 576 2.20 -4.09 -7.66
C SER A 576 0.86 -4.76 -7.97
N TRP A 577 0.11 -4.18 -8.90
CA TRP A 577 -1.04 -4.83 -9.52
C TRP A 577 -0.97 -4.61 -11.02
N VAL A 578 -0.93 -5.70 -11.77
CA VAL A 578 -0.76 -5.70 -13.23
C VAL A 578 -1.85 -6.55 -13.85
N ALA A 579 -2.64 -5.95 -14.73
CA ALA A 579 -3.67 -6.65 -15.47
C ALA A 579 -3.32 -6.84 -16.95
N THR A 580 -3.87 -7.93 -17.51
CA THR A 580 -3.78 -8.22 -18.94
C THR A 580 -4.63 -7.29 -19.82
N GLU A 581 -5.74 -6.78 -19.27
CA GLU A 581 -6.64 -5.81 -19.89
C GLU A 581 -7.05 -4.75 -18.86
N PRO A 582 -7.23 -3.48 -19.25
CA PRO A 582 -7.56 -2.41 -18.31
C PRO A 582 -8.97 -2.59 -17.72
N MET A 583 -9.09 -2.39 -16.40
CA MET A 583 -10.40 -2.29 -15.74
C MET A 583 -11.10 -1.00 -16.15
N SER A 584 -12.41 -1.06 -16.42
CA SER A 584 -13.19 0.13 -16.79
C SER A 584 -13.15 1.22 -15.72
N SER A 585 -13.24 0.86 -14.45
CA SER A 585 -12.99 1.80 -13.34
C SER A 585 -12.73 1.12 -12.01
N VAL A 586 -11.89 1.76 -11.21
CA VAL A 586 -11.71 1.48 -9.78
C VAL A 586 -12.20 2.68 -8.99
N GLU A 587 -13.10 2.46 -8.03
CA GLU A 587 -13.65 3.46 -7.13
C GLU A 587 -13.35 3.04 -5.68
N ILE A 588 -12.71 3.91 -4.90
CA ILE A 588 -12.34 3.67 -3.51
C ILE A 588 -12.97 4.76 -2.65
N GLN A 589 -13.59 4.39 -1.55
CA GLN A 589 -14.06 5.30 -0.53
C GLN A 589 -13.72 4.76 0.85
N VAL A 590 -12.99 5.52 1.66
CA VAL A 590 -12.55 5.13 3.01
C VAL A 590 -12.83 6.29 3.95
N SER A 591 -13.52 6.09 5.08
CA SER A 591 -13.93 7.20 5.95
C SER A 591 -14.35 6.78 7.34
N ASN A 592 -13.94 7.56 8.36
CA ASN A 592 -14.59 7.62 9.68
C ASN A 592 -15.40 8.92 9.88
N HIS A 593 -15.44 9.80 8.88
CA HIS A 593 -16.21 11.04 8.88
C HIS A 593 -17.71 10.77 8.67
N THR A 594 -18.58 11.48 9.39
CA THR A 594 -20.05 11.23 9.37
C THR A 594 -20.76 11.59 8.06
N ALA A 595 -20.13 12.43 7.24
CA ALA A 595 -20.65 12.90 5.95
C ALA A 595 -19.54 12.96 4.89
N PRO A 596 -19.02 11.82 4.41
CA PRO A 596 -17.94 11.80 3.42
C PRO A 596 -18.44 12.34 2.07
N ARG A 597 -17.51 12.87 1.27
CA ARG A 597 -17.80 13.42 -0.06
C ARG A 597 -17.00 12.67 -1.13
N THR A 598 -17.41 12.87 -2.39
CA THR A 598 -16.76 12.33 -3.59
C THR A 598 -16.82 13.38 -4.71
N MET A 599 -16.09 13.17 -5.80
CA MET A 599 -16.06 14.04 -6.98
C MET A 599 -16.52 13.30 -8.23
N ASP A 600 -16.99 14.05 -9.23
CA ASP A 600 -17.31 13.50 -10.56
C ASP A 600 -16.04 13.33 -11.40
N GLY A 601 -15.98 12.26 -12.19
CA GLY A 601 -14.84 11.93 -13.07
C GLY A 601 -13.66 11.31 -12.32
N ASP A 602 -12.53 11.15 -12.99
CA ASP A 602 -11.33 10.60 -12.37
C ASP A 602 -10.73 11.60 -11.39
N HIS A 603 -10.50 11.14 -10.15
CA HIS A 603 -10.11 12.01 -9.07
C HIS A 603 -9.38 11.29 -7.92
N PHE A 604 -8.68 12.09 -7.14
CA PHE A 604 -8.21 11.78 -5.79
C PHE A 604 -8.70 12.89 -4.85
N LEU A 605 -9.53 12.56 -3.87
CA LEU A 605 -10.08 13.47 -2.89
C LEU A 605 -9.73 12.97 -1.50
N PHE A 606 -8.92 13.71 -0.76
CA PHE A 606 -8.62 13.45 0.63
C PHE A 606 -9.04 14.64 1.49
N ASN A 607 -9.67 14.36 2.62
CA ASN A 607 -10.05 15.37 3.59
C ASN A 607 -9.77 14.88 5.01
N TYR A 608 -9.14 15.73 5.80
CA TYR A 608 -8.92 15.53 7.22
C TYR A 608 -9.45 16.74 8.00
N ASP A 609 -10.24 16.48 9.04
CA ASP A 609 -10.88 17.48 9.91
C ASP A 609 -10.33 17.36 11.33
N GLY A 610 -9.23 18.05 11.62
CA GLY A 610 -8.57 18.03 12.93
C GLY A 610 -9.46 18.39 14.13
N PRO A 611 -10.45 19.29 14.04
CA PRO A 611 -11.41 19.53 15.12
C PRO A 611 -12.25 18.32 15.55
N THR A 612 -12.51 17.38 14.64
CA THR A 612 -13.25 16.13 14.94
C THR A 612 -12.37 14.90 14.93
N ASP A 613 -11.12 15.01 14.49
CA ASP A 613 -10.18 13.91 14.29
C ASP A 613 -10.75 12.83 13.35
N THR A 614 -11.34 13.28 12.24
CA THR A 614 -11.95 12.39 11.24
C THR A 614 -11.49 12.72 9.84
N ALA A 615 -11.49 11.70 8.97
CA ALA A 615 -11.03 11.77 7.60
C ALA A 615 -11.97 11.07 6.62
N TYR A 616 -11.84 11.44 5.35
CA TYR A 616 -12.33 10.63 4.25
C TYR A 616 -11.45 10.74 3.02
N LEU A 617 -11.28 9.59 2.36
CA LEU A 617 -10.68 9.42 1.06
C LEU A 617 -11.78 9.00 0.06
N SER A 618 -11.75 9.60 -1.13
CA SER A 618 -12.51 9.18 -2.30
C SER A 618 -11.59 9.22 -3.51
N ALA A 619 -11.38 8.07 -4.16
CA ALA A 619 -10.58 8.00 -5.38
C ALA A 619 -11.36 7.28 -6.47
N ARG A 620 -11.20 7.74 -7.71
CA ARG A 620 -11.72 7.08 -8.90
C ARG A 620 -10.70 7.19 -10.03
N ILE A 621 -10.44 6.07 -10.70
CA ILE A 621 -9.61 6.03 -11.90
C ILE A 621 -10.27 5.13 -12.94
N THR A 622 -10.28 5.55 -14.20
CA THR A 622 -10.83 4.75 -15.31
C THR A 622 -9.72 4.16 -16.16
N ASN A 623 -10.01 3.01 -16.78
CA ASN A 623 -9.10 2.29 -17.67
C ASN A 623 -7.72 1.99 -17.04
N LEU A 624 -7.71 1.59 -15.76
CA LEU A 624 -6.49 1.24 -15.02
C LEU A 624 -5.99 -0.15 -15.44
N SER A 625 -4.73 -0.24 -15.85
CA SER A 625 -4.07 -1.52 -16.19
C SER A 625 -2.91 -1.86 -15.26
N GLU A 626 -2.30 -0.86 -14.61
CA GLU A 626 -1.16 -1.04 -13.72
C GLU A 626 -1.18 -0.01 -12.60
N ILE A 627 -0.92 -0.45 -11.37
CA ILE A 627 -0.53 0.41 -10.26
C ILE A 627 0.66 -0.23 -9.56
N THR A 628 1.71 0.55 -9.33
CA THR A 628 2.93 0.08 -8.68
C THR A 628 3.37 1.13 -7.67
N PHE A 629 3.64 0.71 -6.44
CA PHE A 629 4.30 1.48 -5.40
C PHE A 629 5.64 0.84 -5.12
N ILE A 630 6.72 1.59 -5.28
CA ILE A 630 8.10 1.14 -5.14
C ILE A 630 8.70 1.91 -3.96
N GLU A 631 9.05 1.19 -2.90
CA GLU A 631 9.79 1.76 -1.76
C GLU A 631 11.24 2.04 -2.16
N ALA A 632 11.78 3.15 -1.66
CA ALA A 632 13.13 3.60 -1.97
C ALA A 632 14.21 2.81 -1.20
N ASP A 633 15.35 2.52 -1.84
CA ASP A 633 16.51 1.91 -1.16
C ASP A 633 17.29 2.97 -0.35
N THR A 634 16.80 3.24 0.87
CA THR A 634 17.38 4.22 1.80
C THR A 634 18.73 3.77 2.38
N ASP A 635 19.00 2.46 2.41
CA ASP A 635 20.29 1.90 2.78
C ASP A 635 21.40 2.30 1.80
N ALA A 636 21.07 2.40 0.51
CA ALA A 636 21.97 2.86 -0.54
C ALA A 636 22.03 4.39 -0.65
N ASN A 637 20.87 5.07 -0.55
CA ASN A 637 20.74 6.52 -0.63
C ASN A 637 19.72 7.04 0.40
N PRO A 638 20.17 7.66 1.52
CA PRO A 638 19.27 8.16 2.57
C PRO A 638 18.25 9.20 2.12
N GLU A 639 18.44 9.83 0.95
CA GLU A 639 17.53 10.83 0.38
C GLU A 639 16.65 10.25 -0.74
N ALA A 640 16.61 8.92 -0.89
CA ALA A 640 15.80 8.28 -1.93
C ALA A 640 14.31 8.40 -1.62
N LEU A 641 13.53 8.79 -2.64
CA LEU A 641 12.08 8.93 -2.58
C LEU A 641 11.39 7.65 -3.03
N ASP A 642 10.23 7.37 -2.44
CA ASP A 642 9.36 6.29 -2.90
C ASP A 642 8.71 6.69 -4.24
N SER A 643 8.33 5.73 -5.09
CA SER A 643 7.77 6.01 -6.42
C SER A 643 6.41 5.35 -6.61
N ILE A 644 5.41 6.13 -7.03
CA ILE A 644 4.10 5.65 -7.46
C ILE A 644 4.02 5.69 -8.99
N GLN A 645 3.73 4.55 -9.61
CA GLN A 645 3.53 4.41 -11.04
C GLN A 645 2.09 3.99 -11.34
N LEU A 646 1.47 4.68 -12.29
CA LEU A 646 0.13 4.39 -12.76
C LEU A 646 0.16 4.23 -14.28
N ARG A 647 -0.45 3.15 -14.79
CA ARG A 647 -0.74 2.98 -16.22
C ARG A 647 -2.23 3.01 -16.46
N VAL A 648 -2.65 3.96 -17.29
CA VAL A 648 -4.05 4.17 -17.66
C VAL A 648 -4.23 4.25 -19.17
N ASP A 649 -5.22 3.55 -19.69
CA ASP A 649 -5.58 3.62 -21.10
C ASP A 649 -6.66 4.70 -21.32
N GLY A 650 -6.27 5.97 -21.34
CA GLY A 650 -7.26 7.04 -21.50
C GLY A 650 -6.68 8.42 -21.75
N ASN A 651 -7.57 9.40 -21.96
CA ASN A 651 -7.22 10.82 -22.06
C ASN A 651 -8.15 11.69 -21.19
N GLN A 652 -8.61 11.13 -20.07
CA GLN A 652 -9.51 11.84 -19.16
C GLN A 652 -8.75 12.83 -18.30
N THR A 653 -9.41 13.90 -17.90
CA THR A 653 -8.88 14.85 -16.93
C THR A 653 -8.84 14.21 -15.54
N PHE A 654 -7.70 14.28 -14.86
CA PHE A 654 -7.55 13.84 -13.48
C PHE A 654 -7.55 15.03 -12.53
N ARG A 655 -8.29 14.92 -11.42
CA ARG A 655 -8.46 15.99 -10.42
C ARG A 655 -7.99 15.52 -9.06
N SER A 656 -7.05 16.22 -8.45
CA SER A 656 -6.66 15.99 -7.05
C SER A 656 -7.18 17.13 -6.17
N SER A 657 -7.69 16.78 -4.98
CA SER A 657 -8.09 17.73 -3.94
C SER A 657 -7.73 17.16 -2.58
N ILE A 658 -6.76 17.77 -1.91
CA ILE A 658 -6.34 17.43 -0.55
C ILE A 658 -6.74 18.59 0.35
N GLN A 659 -7.47 18.31 1.42
CA GLN A 659 -7.87 19.32 2.38
C GLN A 659 -7.63 18.81 3.80
N HIS A 660 -6.56 19.28 4.41
CA HIS A 660 -6.27 19.10 5.82
C HIS A 660 -6.67 20.36 6.58
N VAL A 661 -7.60 20.23 7.53
CA VAL A 661 -7.96 21.31 8.46
C VAL A 661 -7.26 21.05 9.79
N PRO A 662 -6.38 21.95 10.27
CA PRO A 662 -5.66 21.75 11.51
C PRO A 662 -6.61 21.72 12.72
N GLY A 663 -6.18 21.04 13.79
CA GLY A 663 -6.92 20.97 15.04
C GLY A 663 -6.96 22.30 15.80
N PRO A 664 -7.82 22.43 16.83
CA PRO A 664 -8.07 23.72 17.50
C PRO A 664 -6.87 24.29 18.28
N ASN A 665 -5.88 23.46 18.59
CA ASN A 665 -4.65 23.84 19.30
C ASN A 665 -3.43 23.76 18.39
N ASP A 666 -3.60 23.33 17.15
CA ASP A 666 -2.50 23.24 16.21
C ASP A 666 -2.20 24.62 15.62
N PRO A 667 -0.97 24.84 15.18
CA PRO A 667 -0.63 26.10 14.55
C PRO A 667 -1.45 26.37 13.30
N VAL A 668 -1.74 27.65 13.02
CA VAL A 668 -2.54 28.02 11.83
C VAL A 668 -1.82 27.71 10.53
N THR A 669 -0.51 27.48 10.57
CA THR A 669 0.35 27.08 9.44
C THR A 669 0.37 25.58 9.21
N ARG A 670 -0.25 24.78 10.08
CA ARG A 670 -0.29 23.31 9.92
C ARG A 670 -1.36 22.88 8.93
N GLY A 671 -1.01 21.90 8.09
CA GLY A 671 -1.88 21.26 7.11
C GLY A 671 -1.77 21.86 5.71
N LEU A 672 -2.47 21.25 4.75
CA LEU A 672 -2.44 21.60 3.34
C LEU A 672 -3.84 21.63 2.70
N HIS A 673 -4.07 22.64 1.89
CA HIS A 673 -5.21 22.75 0.97
C HIS A 673 -4.69 22.75 -0.47
N LEU A 674 -4.61 21.57 -1.10
CA LEU A 674 -4.12 21.38 -2.46
C LEU A 674 -5.28 21.11 -3.41
N ARG A 675 -5.26 21.74 -4.58
CA ARG A 675 -6.05 21.37 -5.74
C ARG A 675 -5.14 21.25 -6.95
N ALA A 676 -5.13 20.10 -7.58
CA ALA A 676 -4.36 19.87 -8.80
C ALA A 676 -5.25 19.34 -9.93
N LEU A 677 -4.89 19.70 -11.16
CA LEU A 677 -5.56 19.28 -12.38
C LEU A 677 -4.49 18.83 -13.38
N ILE A 678 -4.64 17.61 -13.89
CA ILE A 678 -3.82 17.04 -14.97
C ILE A 678 -4.76 16.81 -16.16
N ASP A 679 -4.51 17.47 -17.29
CA ASP A 679 -5.39 17.41 -18.45
C ASP A 679 -4.62 17.30 -19.79
N PRO A 680 -4.79 16.20 -20.55
CA PRO A 680 -5.34 14.91 -20.11
C PRO A 680 -4.36 14.19 -19.16
N LEU A 681 -4.84 13.23 -18.37
CA LEU A 681 -3.97 12.29 -17.64
C LEU A 681 -3.11 11.51 -18.67
N PRO A 682 -1.76 11.52 -18.52
CA PRO A 682 -0.87 10.67 -19.31
C PRO A 682 -1.18 9.19 -19.15
N GLY A 683 -0.81 8.38 -20.14
CA GLY A 683 -1.07 6.93 -20.11
C GLY A 683 -0.13 6.16 -19.21
N ILE A 684 1.04 6.72 -18.94
CA ILE A 684 1.97 6.31 -17.90
C ILE A 684 2.28 7.58 -17.13
N ILE A 685 2.19 7.54 -15.81
CA ILE A 685 2.66 8.60 -14.93
C ILE A 685 3.40 7.97 -13.77
N SER A 686 4.66 8.38 -13.58
CA SER A 686 5.43 8.13 -12.37
C SER A 686 5.49 9.41 -11.54
N MET A 687 5.39 9.29 -10.22
CA MET A 687 5.55 10.41 -9.29
C MET A 687 6.34 9.93 -8.07
N ASP A 688 7.37 10.70 -7.73
CA ASP A 688 8.13 10.50 -6.51
C ASP A 688 7.39 11.10 -5.31
N VAL A 689 7.37 10.38 -4.20
CA VAL A 689 6.75 10.78 -2.94
C VAL A 689 7.75 10.68 -1.78
N PRO A 690 7.65 11.55 -0.76
CA PRO A 690 8.48 11.46 0.43
C PRO A 690 8.46 10.06 1.03
N ASN A 691 9.62 9.61 1.50
CA ASN A 691 9.79 8.27 2.04
C ASN A 691 8.84 8.04 3.23
N THR A 692 8.15 6.89 3.24
CA THR A 692 7.21 6.55 4.31
C THR A 692 7.87 6.31 5.68
N ASP A 693 9.16 5.95 5.75
CA ASP A 693 9.94 5.82 7.00
C ASP A 693 10.26 7.15 7.67
N ASP A 694 10.31 8.25 6.89
CA ASP A 694 10.48 9.61 7.42
C ASP A 694 9.18 10.17 8.01
N LEU A 695 8.05 9.48 7.80
CA LEU A 695 6.79 9.82 8.47
C LEU A 695 6.91 9.41 9.94
N THR A 696 6.81 10.38 10.84
CA THR A 696 6.82 10.16 12.30
C THR A 696 5.57 9.43 12.83
N GLY A 697 4.74 8.88 11.94
CA GLY A 697 3.40 8.33 12.16
C GLY A 697 3.30 6.80 12.09
N PRO A 698 2.08 6.24 12.20
CA PRO A 698 1.84 4.82 12.07
C PRO A 698 1.98 4.33 10.62
N SER A 699 2.59 3.16 10.41
CA SER A 699 2.68 2.54 9.07
C SER A 699 1.33 2.04 8.57
N ILE A 700 1.21 1.83 7.26
CA ILE A 700 0.04 1.18 6.66
C ILE A 700 -0.03 -0.25 7.20
N VAL A 701 -1.04 -0.53 8.02
CA VAL A 701 -1.37 -1.89 8.46
C VAL A 701 -1.80 -2.74 7.26
N VAL A 702 -0.99 -3.72 6.87
CA VAL A 702 -1.32 -4.69 5.81
C VAL A 702 -1.94 -5.95 6.45
N PRO A 703 -3.14 -6.36 6.03
CA PRO A 703 -3.76 -7.62 6.45
C PRO A 703 -2.88 -8.84 6.14
N GLU A 704 -2.60 -9.68 7.14
CA GLU A 704 -1.91 -10.97 6.94
C GLU A 704 -2.92 -12.12 6.80
N PHE A 705 -2.84 -12.87 5.72
CA PHE A 705 -3.65 -14.08 5.54
C PHE A 705 -2.99 -15.26 6.25
N ASN A 706 -3.51 -15.64 7.42
CA ASN A 706 -2.96 -16.72 8.23
C ASN A 706 -3.87 -17.96 8.22
N THR A 707 -3.49 -18.97 7.43
CA THR A 707 -4.23 -20.23 7.30
C THR A 707 -4.04 -21.18 8.48
N SER A 708 -3.00 -21.02 9.31
CA SER A 708 -2.70 -21.91 10.44
C SER A 708 -3.77 -21.91 11.55
N GLN A 709 -4.67 -20.93 11.55
CA GLN A 709 -5.76 -20.81 12.54
C GLN A 709 -7.16 -21.16 11.98
N GLY A 710 -7.24 -21.76 10.79
CA GLY A 710 -8.52 -22.16 10.18
C GLY A 710 -9.45 -20.96 9.92
N LEU A 711 -10.75 -21.11 10.19
CA LEU A 711 -11.74 -20.02 10.02
C LEU A 711 -11.43 -18.76 10.85
N ARG A 712 -10.71 -18.91 11.98
CA ARG A 712 -10.34 -17.77 12.81
C ARG A 712 -9.34 -16.87 12.09
N GLY A 713 -8.35 -17.45 11.42
CA GLY A 713 -7.37 -16.69 10.65
C GLY A 713 -7.99 -15.96 9.45
N ILE A 714 -8.97 -16.58 8.78
CA ILE A 714 -9.75 -15.90 7.71
C ILE A 714 -10.56 -14.74 8.29
N ALA A 715 -11.22 -14.94 9.43
CA ALA A 715 -11.99 -13.91 10.11
C ALA A 715 -11.12 -12.71 10.53
N ASP A 716 -9.97 -12.97 11.18
CA ASP A 716 -9.04 -11.93 11.62
C ASP A 716 -8.43 -11.17 10.42
N PHE A 717 -8.10 -11.86 9.32
CA PHE A 717 -7.70 -11.23 8.06
C PHE A 717 -8.78 -10.27 7.53
N MET A 718 -10.05 -10.71 7.48
CA MET A 718 -11.15 -9.87 7.00
C MET A 718 -11.43 -8.65 7.90
N ASP A 719 -11.29 -8.78 9.22
CA ASP A 719 -11.49 -7.69 10.19
C ASP A 719 -10.38 -6.62 10.12
N SER A 720 -9.14 -7.06 9.88
CA SER A 720 -7.96 -6.19 9.79
C SER A 720 -8.01 -5.16 8.66
N PHE A 721 -8.81 -5.39 7.62
CA PHE A 721 -9.04 -4.38 6.58
C PHE A 721 -9.62 -3.07 7.14
N SER A 722 -10.39 -3.11 8.23
CA SER A 722 -10.86 -1.87 8.87
C SER A 722 -9.71 -1.07 9.48
N GLU A 723 -8.69 -1.74 10.00
CA GLU A 723 -7.47 -1.13 10.53
C GLU A 723 -6.61 -0.57 9.40
N MET A 724 -6.47 -1.30 8.28
CA MET A 724 -5.85 -0.78 7.05
C MET A 724 -6.53 0.52 6.56
N GLY A 725 -7.87 0.57 6.55
CA GLY A 725 -8.58 1.79 6.19
C GLY A 725 -8.35 2.97 7.15
N ARG A 726 -8.10 2.70 8.44
CA ARG A 726 -7.76 3.74 9.42
C ARG A 726 -6.32 4.21 9.25
N SER A 727 -5.38 3.29 9.05
CA SER A 727 -3.96 3.61 8.84
C SER A 727 -3.74 4.43 7.56
N VAL A 728 -4.41 4.09 6.45
CA VAL A 728 -4.36 4.90 5.21
C VAL A 728 -4.81 6.35 5.45
N ASN A 729 -5.89 6.55 6.21
CA ASN A 729 -6.35 7.91 6.53
C ASN A 729 -5.35 8.68 7.39
N GLN A 730 -4.65 8.00 8.31
CA GLN A 730 -3.62 8.60 9.17
C GLN A 730 -2.37 8.96 8.37
N VAL A 731 -1.84 8.02 7.56
CA VAL A 731 -0.68 8.25 6.70
C VAL A 731 -0.93 9.41 5.72
N LEU A 732 -2.11 9.50 5.12
CA LEU A 732 -2.45 10.62 4.23
C LEU A 732 -2.59 11.95 5.00
N ALA A 733 -3.03 11.92 6.25
CA ALA A 733 -3.06 13.11 7.11
C ALA A 733 -1.63 13.57 7.42
N ASP A 734 -0.75 12.65 7.82
CA ASP A 734 0.64 12.93 8.14
C ASP A 734 1.42 13.42 6.91
N LEU A 735 1.26 12.77 5.75
CA LEU A 735 1.86 13.20 4.47
C LEU A 735 1.42 14.63 4.10
N SER A 736 0.15 14.97 4.33
CA SER A 736 -0.32 16.32 4.06
C SER A 736 0.27 17.39 5.01
N GLU A 737 0.85 16.98 6.15
CA GLU A 737 1.63 17.86 7.02
C GLU A 737 3.09 17.93 6.57
N THR A 738 3.73 16.80 6.24
CA THR A 738 5.16 16.76 5.86
C THR A 738 5.47 17.52 4.59
N VAL A 739 4.57 17.50 3.59
CA VAL A 739 4.68 18.28 2.34
C VAL A 739 4.79 19.80 2.60
N THR A 740 4.36 20.27 3.77
CA THR A 740 4.42 21.70 4.13
C THR A 740 5.62 22.07 5.01
N GLY A 741 6.54 21.12 5.26
CA GLY A 741 7.57 21.21 6.28
C GLY A 741 6.98 21.00 7.68
N GLN A 742 7.74 20.42 8.61
CA GLN A 742 7.31 20.28 10.01
C GLN A 742 7.18 21.64 10.68
N ALA A 743 6.07 22.35 10.41
CA ALA A 743 5.75 23.62 11.02
C ALA A 743 5.66 23.46 12.54
N GLY A 744 6.72 23.90 13.24
CA GLY A 744 6.73 24.06 14.70
C GLY A 744 7.74 23.24 15.51
N GLU A 745 8.55 22.35 14.91
CA GLU A 745 9.53 21.55 15.70
C GLU A 745 10.97 22.11 15.70
N GLU A 746 11.43 22.78 14.64
CA GLU A 746 12.70 23.53 14.62
C GLU A 746 12.55 24.90 13.94
N SER A 747 13.40 25.85 14.35
CA SER A 747 13.36 27.26 13.92
C SER A 747 13.95 27.52 12.53
N THR A 748 13.94 26.54 11.63
CA THR A 748 14.49 26.68 10.28
C THR A 748 13.37 27.08 9.32
N SER A 749 13.53 28.25 8.69
CA SER A 749 12.68 28.68 7.57
C SER A 749 13.07 27.89 6.33
N GLU A 750 12.64 26.63 6.25
CA GLU A 750 12.82 25.81 5.05
C GLU A 750 11.53 25.75 4.24
N PHE A 751 11.64 25.79 2.92
CA PHE A 751 10.52 25.60 2.00
C PHE A 751 10.98 24.81 0.79
N GLN A 752 10.22 23.79 0.42
CA GLN A 752 10.43 23.04 -0.82
C GLN A 752 9.11 22.89 -1.56
N PHE A 753 9.14 23.20 -2.85
CA PHE A 753 8.05 22.92 -3.78
C PHE A 753 8.63 22.33 -5.05
N GLY A 754 8.42 21.05 -5.25
CA GLY A 754 8.89 20.35 -6.43
C GLY A 754 8.01 19.18 -6.83
N PHE A 755 8.14 18.77 -8.09
CA PHE A 755 7.54 17.56 -8.63
C PHE A 755 8.40 17.03 -9.78
N GLU A 756 8.43 15.72 -9.89
CA GLU A 756 9.06 14.99 -10.99
C GLU A 756 8.00 14.08 -11.63
N PHE A 757 7.85 14.19 -12.96
CA PHE A 757 6.90 13.40 -13.74
C PHE A 757 7.60 12.79 -14.95
N ASP A 758 7.45 11.47 -15.10
CA ASP A 758 7.73 10.72 -16.34
C ASP A 758 6.40 10.34 -17.00
N ALA A 759 6.17 10.86 -18.21
CA ALA A 759 4.90 10.77 -18.93
C ALA A 759 5.06 10.35 -20.40
N ASP A 760 4.11 9.54 -20.88
CA ASP A 760 4.11 9.03 -22.27
C ASP A 760 3.62 10.04 -23.34
N ARG A 761 3.12 11.20 -22.93
CA ARG A 761 2.47 12.20 -23.80
C ARG A 761 2.37 13.58 -23.15
N HIS A 762 2.13 14.61 -23.97
CA HIS A 762 1.87 15.98 -23.50
C HIS A 762 0.62 16.12 -22.62
N PHE A 763 0.75 16.87 -21.52
CA PHE A 763 -0.33 17.22 -20.59
C PHE A 763 -0.18 18.66 -20.07
N ASP A 764 -1.28 19.19 -19.53
CA ASP A 764 -1.30 20.46 -18.80
C ASP A 764 -1.39 20.18 -17.30
N LEU A 765 -0.56 20.87 -16.50
CA LEU A 765 -0.59 20.82 -15.03
C LEU A 765 -1.06 22.17 -14.48
N THR A 766 -2.06 22.14 -13.61
CA THR A 766 -2.52 23.30 -12.84
C THR A 766 -2.60 22.96 -11.36
N VAL A 767 -1.96 23.74 -10.50
CA VAL A 767 -1.89 23.53 -9.05
C VAL A 767 -2.28 24.82 -8.32
N ASP A 768 -3.10 24.70 -7.27
CA ASP A 768 -3.47 25.76 -6.32
C ASP A 768 -3.33 25.17 -4.91
N ALA A 769 -2.33 25.61 -4.16
CA ALA A 769 -1.95 25.05 -2.86
C ALA A 769 -1.89 26.15 -1.80
N VAL A 770 -2.53 25.93 -0.65
CA VAL A 770 -2.47 26.83 0.52
C VAL A 770 -2.02 26.05 1.73
N GLN A 771 -1.01 26.54 2.43
CA GLN A 771 -0.55 25.97 3.69
C GLN A 771 -1.43 26.46 4.85
N GLY A 772 -1.92 25.50 5.61
CA GLY A 772 -2.75 25.69 6.78
C GLY A 772 -4.01 26.52 6.55
N SER A 773 -4.43 27.20 7.62
CA SER A 773 -5.65 28.01 7.68
C SER A 773 -5.38 29.51 7.76
N MET A 774 -4.12 29.93 7.62
CA MET A 774 -3.72 31.33 7.60
C MET A 774 -4.34 32.06 6.40
N ALA A 775 -4.84 33.28 6.63
CA ALA A 775 -5.35 34.13 5.55
C ALA A 775 -4.20 34.76 4.78
N ILE A 776 -3.87 34.19 3.63
CA ILE A 776 -2.83 34.67 2.71
C ILE A 776 -3.50 35.23 1.45
N ASP A 777 -2.97 36.33 0.91
CA ASP A 777 -3.48 36.92 -0.32
C ASP A 777 -3.26 35.96 -1.49
N GLU A 778 -4.28 35.79 -2.33
CA GLU A 778 -4.24 34.88 -3.47
C GLU A 778 -3.25 35.37 -4.55
N PRO A 779 -2.28 34.55 -4.99
CA PRO A 779 -1.34 34.94 -6.03
C PRO A 779 -2.01 34.96 -7.42
N GLU A 780 -1.46 35.76 -8.34
CA GLU A 780 -1.96 35.85 -9.71
C GLU A 780 -1.52 34.64 -10.54
N TRP A 781 -2.40 34.09 -11.37
CA TRP A 781 -2.03 33.06 -12.34
C TRP A 781 -1.00 33.59 -13.36
N ARG A 782 0.15 32.91 -13.45
CA ARG A 782 1.24 33.18 -14.40
C ARG A 782 1.63 31.90 -15.13
N HIS A 783 2.23 32.01 -16.32
CA HIS A 783 2.82 30.85 -17.01
C HIS A 783 4.10 30.48 -16.26
N GLY A 784 4.02 29.47 -15.39
CA GLY A 784 5.03 29.20 -14.36
C GLY A 784 4.42 29.14 -12.96
N ILE A 785 5.12 29.67 -11.95
CA ILE A 785 4.81 29.56 -10.53
C ILE A 785 4.66 30.95 -9.90
N SER A 786 3.66 31.10 -9.04
CA SER A 786 3.44 32.31 -8.26
C SER A 786 3.12 31.95 -6.82
N MET A 787 3.77 32.59 -5.85
CA MET A 787 3.61 32.36 -4.43
C MET A 787 3.46 33.67 -3.68
N ASN A 788 2.49 33.73 -2.77
CA ASN A 788 2.45 34.73 -1.70
C ASN A 788 2.64 34.00 -0.37
N SER A 789 3.29 34.64 0.59
CA SER A 789 3.40 34.10 1.95
C SER A 789 2.81 35.05 3.00
N GLY A 790 2.56 34.50 4.18
CA GLY A 790 2.16 35.22 5.38
C GLY A 790 2.97 34.76 6.59
N VAL A 791 2.96 35.58 7.64
CA VAL A 791 3.64 35.28 8.91
C VAL A 791 2.69 35.52 10.08
N GLU A 792 2.62 34.57 11.00
CA GLU A 792 1.92 34.73 12.28
C GLU A 792 2.83 34.26 13.43
N GLY A 793 3.25 35.19 14.29
CA GLY A 793 4.22 34.86 15.34
C GLY A 793 5.61 34.58 14.75
N GLU A 794 6.10 33.37 14.93
CA GLU A 794 7.38 32.85 14.38
C GLU A 794 7.15 31.91 13.20
N GLU A 795 5.89 31.66 12.80
CA GLU A 795 5.55 30.69 11.76
C GLU A 795 5.23 31.38 10.42
N GLN A 796 5.59 30.72 9.33
CA GLN A 796 5.32 31.17 7.96
C GLN A 796 4.34 30.22 7.28
N GLY A 797 3.46 30.78 6.45
CA GLY A 797 2.55 30.03 5.58
C GLY A 797 2.67 30.52 4.14
N PHE A 798 2.27 29.70 3.17
CA PHE A 798 2.25 30.07 1.75
C PHE A 798 0.91 29.80 1.05
N HIS A 799 0.69 30.52 -0.05
CA HIS A 799 -0.30 30.22 -1.10
C HIS A 799 0.45 30.20 -2.43
N VAL A 800 0.54 29.02 -3.05
CA VAL A 800 1.21 28.77 -4.34
C VAL A 800 0.18 28.48 -5.43
N ARG A 801 0.46 28.98 -6.64
CA ARG A 801 -0.20 28.59 -7.88
C ARG A 801 0.82 28.25 -8.94
N ALA A 802 0.62 27.13 -9.61
CA ALA A 802 1.42 26.72 -10.76
C ALA A 802 0.52 26.47 -11.97
N TRP A 803 0.83 27.09 -13.11
CA TRP A 803 0.15 26.84 -14.38
C TRP A 803 1.17 26.55 -15.46
N LEU A 804 1.25 25.27 -15.83
CA LEU A 804 2.30 24.69 -16.65
C LEU A 804 1.66 23.86 -17.79
N PRO A 805 1.24 24.52 -18.88
CA PRO A 805 0.69 23.86 -20.05
C PRO A 805 1.78 23.25 -20.95
N GLY A 806 1.43 22.17 -21.65
CA GLY A 806 2.23 21.58 -22.73
C GLY A 806 3.47 20.80 -22.29
N LEU A 807 3.46 20.18 -21.12
CA LEU A 807 4.55 19.37 -20.54
C LEU A 807 4.62 17.95 -21.16
N ALA A 808 5.78 17.45 -21.62
CA ALA A 808 6.12 16.01 -21.80
C ALA A 808 7.47 15.82 -22.47
N PRO A 809 8.27 14.75 -22.24
CA PRO A 809 8.06 13.50 -21.48
C PRO A 809 8.63 13.44 -20.05
N ASP A 810 9.65 14.21 -19.75
CA ASP A 810 10.33 14.20 -18.44
C ASP A 810 10.33 15.64 -17.93
N VAL A 811 9.67 15.86 -16.81
CA VAL A 811 9.57 17.18 -16.18
C VAL A 811 10.00 17.08 -14.74
N LYS A 812 11.03 17.82 -14.41
CA LYS A 812 11.47 18.07 -13.04
C LYS A 812 11.41 19.56 -12.78
N LEU A 813 10.70 19.95 -11.73
CA LEU A 813 10.74 21.30 -11.22
C LEU A 813 10.99 21.21 -9.73
N ASP A 814 12.00 21.91 -9.24
CA ASP A 814 12.28 22.04 -7.82
C ASP A 814 12.58 23.50 -7.47
N LEU A 815 11.91 23.98 -6.43
CA LEU A 815 12.10 25.29 -5.84
C LEU A 815 12.34 25.10 -4.35
N HIS A 816 13.56 25.34 -3.92
CA HIS A 816 13.99 25.10 -2.54
C HIS A 816 14.55 26.38 -1.92
N PHE A 817 14.12 26.67 -0.71
CA PHE A 817 14.68 27.71 0.13
C PHE A 817 15.16 27.11 1.44
N GLN A 818 16.36 27.51 1.83
CA GLN A 818 16.95 27.12 3.11
C GLN A 818 17.68 28.31 3.74
N ASN A 819 17.64 28.38 5.07
CA ASN A 819 18.36 29.36 5.86
C ASN A 819 19.27 28.65 6.88
N GLU A 820 20.55 28.51 6.54
CA GLU A 820 21.53 27.86 7.39
C GLU A 820 22.55 28.86 7.93
N SER A 821 22.55 29.09 9.25
CA SER A 821 23.56 29.91 9.94
C SER A 821 23.74 31.34 9.37
N GLY A 822 22.66 31.94 8.83
CA GLY A 822 22.68 33.28 8.23
C GLY A 822 23.11 33.31 6.75
N LEU A 823 23.16 32.16 6.09
CA LEU A 823 23.20 32.03 4.64
C LEU A 823 21.81 31.61 4.15
N GLU A 824 21.12 32.54 3.50
CA GLU A 824 19.84 32.30 2.87
C GLU A 824 20.09 31.86 1.42
N VAL A 825 19.52 30.73 0.99
CA VAL A 825 19.73 30.19 -0.36
C VAL A 825 18.39 29.84 -0.99
N TRP A 826 18.14 30.37 -2.19
CA TRP A 826 17.10 29.91 -3.11
C TRP A 826 17.74 29.09 -4.21
N ASN A 827 17.34 27.82 -4.34
CA ASN A 827 17.68 26.96 -5.47
C ASN A 827 16.45 26.79 -6.36
N ILE A 828 16.65 26.94 -7.66
CA ILE A 828 15.64 26.75 -8.70
C ILE A 828 16.22 25.78 -9.71
N GLU A 829 15.59 24.61 -9.83
CA GLU A 829 15.89 23.62 -10.85
C GLU A 829 14.66 23.45 -11.75
N VAL A 830 14.88 23.56 -13.06
CA VAL A 830 13.84 23.33 -14.07
C VAL A 830 14.44 22.48 -15.17
N GLU A 831 13.94 21.25 -15.29
CA GLU A 831 14.25 20.34 -16.38
C GLU A 831 12.94 19.97 -17.08
N MET A 832 12.86 20.29 -18.37
CA MET A 832 11.71 19.94 -19.20
C MET A 832 12.19 19.48 -20.56
N SER A 833 11.96 18.20 -20.86
CA SER A 833 12.21 17.63 -22.18
C SER A 833 10.99 17.80 -23.07
N ASP A 834 11.13 17.99 -24.39
CA ASP A 834 10.05 18.21 -25.40
C ASP A 834 8.89 19.12 -24.92
N TRP A 835 9.16 20.11 -24.07
CA TRP A 835 8.15 21.04 -23.58
C TRP A 835 7.63 21.93 -24.71
N ARG A 836 6.32 22.12 -24.75
CA ARG A 836 5.66 22.98 -25.75
C ARG A 836 5.01 24.17 -25.05
N PRO A 837 5.78 25.24 -24.78
CA PRO A 837 5.28 26.40 -24.07
C PRO A 837 4.05 26.98 -24.75
N LEU A 838 3.03 27.36 -23.97
CA LEU A 838 1.87 28.07 -24.52
C LEU A 838 2.14 29.57 -24.69
N ARG A 839 3.14 30.11 -23.99
CA ARG A 839 3.54 31.52 -24.02
C ARG A 839 5.04 31.71 -24.13
N GLU A 840 5.46 32.92 -24.47
CA GLU A 840 6.87 33.28 -24.63
C GLU A 840 7.60 33.47 -23.29
N GLU A 841 6.85 33.70 -22.21
CA GLU A 841 7.36 33.92 -20.86
C GLU A 841 7.21 32.71 -19.94
N PHE A 842 8.22 32.38 -19.13
CA PHE A 842 8.10 31.49 -17.96
C PHE A 842 8.51 32.29 -16.71
N ILE A 843 7.63 32.33 -15.71
CA ILE A 843 7.78 33.23 -14.55
C ILE A 843 7.68 32.44 -13.26
N ILE A 844 8.67 32.61 -12.37
CA ILE A 844 8.62 32.22 -10.97
C ILE A 844 8.58 33.50 -10.14
N GLN A 845 7.50 33.71 -9.39
CA GLN A 845 7.31 34.89 -8.55
C GLN A 845 6.98 34.45 -7.11
N ILE A 846 7.72 34.97 -6.15
CA ILE A 846 7.53 34.71 -4.72
C ILE A 846 7.48 36.05 -4.00
N ALA A 847 6.47 36.25 -3.15
CA ALA A 847 6.31 37.47 -2.38
C ALA A 847 6.22 37.17 -0.88
N GLY A 848 7.16 37.71 -0.11
CA GLY A 848 7.16 37.78 1.34
C GLY A 848 7.75 36.60 2.11
N PHE A 849 8.22 35.53 1.46
CA PHE A 849 8.72 34.34 2.15
C PHE A 849 10.06 34.63 2.82
N ASP A 850 10.18 34.37 4.11
CA ASP A 850 11.32 34.80 4.94
C ASP A 850 11.75 36.26 4.74
N ALA A 851 10.76 37.15 4.64
CA ALA A 851 10.93 38.57 4.34
C ALA A 851 11.59 38.87 2.98
N GLN A 852 11.62 37.89 2.08
CA GLN A 852 12.18 37.99 0.73
C GLN A 852 11.09 38.00 -0.35
N ASP A 853 11.30 38.81 -1.39
CA ASP A 853 10.56 38.73 -2.64
C ASP A 853 11.52 38.28 -3.75
N LEU A 854 11.15 37.23 -4.49
CA LEU A 854 11.90 36.69 -5.64
C LEU A 854 11.06 36.85 -6.92
N ASP A 855 11.66 37.39 -7.96
CA ASP A 855 11.09 37.47 -9.30
C ASP A 855 12.11 36.91 -10.27
N PHE A 856 11.77 35.82 -10.96
CA PHE A 856 12.59 35.18 -11.97
C PHE A 856 11.76 34.96 -13.22
N SER A 857 12.16 35.57 -14.32
CA SER A 857 11.41 35.59 -15.58
C SER A 857 12.32 35.24 -16.74
N LEU A 858 11.99 34.17 -17.46
CA LEU A 858 12.63 33.74 -18.71
C LEU A 858 11.74 34.14 -19.87
N ILE A 859 12.26 34.87 -20.86
CA ILE A 859 11.46 35.39 -21.96
C ILE A 859 12.15 35.12 -23.30
N GLY A 860 11.37 34.67 -24.28
CA GLY A 860 11.84 34.35 -25.64
C GLY A 860 11.57 32.92 -26.07
N PHE A 861 10.78 32.14 -25.30
CA PHE A 861 10.35 30.82 -25.73
C PHE A 861 9.45 30.91 -26.97
N GLN A 862 9.50 29.88 -27.83
CA GLN A 862 8.71 29.82 -29.06
C GLN A 862 7.39 29.05 -28.81
N PRO A 863 6.22 29.72 -28.75
CA PRO A 863 5.00 29.05 -28.35
C PRO A 863 4.59 27.91 -29.30
N GLY A 864 4.34 26.73 -28.73
CA GLY A 864 3.93 25.52 -29.44
C GLY A 864 5.05 24.74 -30.12
N GLU A 865 6.30 25.21 -30.07
CA GLU A 865 7.46 24.48 -30.55
C GLU A 865 8.10 23.65 -29.43
N SER A 866 8.62 22.48 -29.78
CA SER A 866 9.33 21.59 -28.86
C SER A 866 10.60 22.26 -28.34
N THR A 867 10.74 22.33 -27.02
CA THR A 867 11.82 23.03 -26.34
C THR A 867 12.38 22.16 -25.21
N GLU A 868 13.67 21.84 -25.31
CA GLU A 868 14.48 21.33 -24.19
C GLU A 868 14.89 22.50 -23.28
N VAL A 869 14.69 22.34 -21.98
CA VAL A 869 15.03 23.32 -20.94
C VAL A 869 15.72 22.60 -19.79
N VAL A 870 16.96 22.97 -19.47
CA VAL A 870 17.65 22.57 -18.23
C VAL A 870 18.23 23.84 -17.62
N ILE A 871 17.76 24.21 -16.43
CA ILE A 871 18.12 25.45 -15.75
C ILE A 871 18.40 25.11 -14.30
N GLN A 872 19.59 25.49 -13.85
CA GLN A 872 19.97 25.40 -12.45
C GLN A 872 20.40 26.79 -12.00
N THR A 873 19.59 27.44 -11.17
CA THR A 873 19.84 28.78 -10.64
C THR A 873 19.91 28.74 -9.13
N SER A 874 20.92 29.35 -8.53
CA SER A 874 21.03 29.55 -7.09
C SER A 874 21.23 31.03 -6.79
N PHE A 875 20.39 31.58 -5.91
CA PHE A 875 20.57 32.90 -5.30
C PHE A 875 20.92 32.69 -3.84
N SER A 876 22.08 33.20 -3.40
CA SER A 876 22.44 33.18 -1.99
C SER A 876 22.67 34.58 -1.46
N THR A 877 22.16 34.84 -0.27
CA THR A 877 22.35 36.09 0.46
C THR A 877 23.05 35.78 1.78
N ARG A 878 24.17 36.45 2.02
CA ARG A 878 24.96 36.33 3.25
C ARG A 878 25.04 37.68 3.95
N ASP A 879 24.71 37.71 5.24
CA ASP A 879 24.94 38.88 6.07
C ASP A 879 26.42 38.99 6.50
N LEU A 880 27.08 40.09 6.12
CA LEU A 880 28.45 40.41 6.56
C LEU A 880 28.46 41.47 7.69
N GLY A 881 27.30 41.79 8.26
CA GLY A 881 27.06 42.70 9.38
C GLY A 881 27.01 44.18 8.98
N ALA A 882 27.94 44.66 8.16
CA ALA A 882 27.93 46.05 7.66
C ALA A 882 27.23 46.19 6.29
N THR A 883 27.25 45.13 5.50
CA THR A 883 26.68 44.98 4.15
C THR A 883 26.26 43.53 3.97
N SER A 884 25.50 43.22 2.92
CA SER A 884 25.26 41.82 2.53
C SER A 884 26.00 41.49 1.24
N GLU A 885 26.35 40.22 1.10
CA GLU A 885 26.86 39.64 -0.14
C GLU A 885 25.73 38.86 -0.80
N VAL A 886 25.41 39.19 -2.05
CA VAL A 886 24.45 38.44 -2.85
C VAL A 886 25.19 37.78 -3.99
N THR A 887 25.11 36.45 -4.04
CA THR A 887 25.70 35.63 -5.09
C THR A 887 24.60 34.99 -5.92
N THR A 888 24.75 35.02 -7.23
CA THR A 888 23.92 34.33 -8.21
C THR A 888 24.81 33.40 -9.03
N SER A 889 24.45 32.13 -9.06
CA SER A 889 25.06 31.13 -9.93
C SER A 889 23.98 30.58 -10.83
N THR A 890 24.22 30.53 -12.14
CA THR A 890 23.25 29.98 -13.07
C THR A 890 23.92 29.20 -14.19
N SER A 891 23.37 28.02 -14.48
CA SER A 891 23.67 27.24 -15.68
C SER A 891 22.40 27.10 -16.51
N TYR A 892 22.50 27.39 -17.81
CA TYR A 892 21.41 27.21 -18.77
C TYR A 892 21.84 26.25 -19.87
N GLN A 893 20.98 25.27 -20.17
CA GLN A 893 21.06 24.46 -21.39
C GLN A 893 19.67 24.40 -22.02
N LEU A 894 19.52 25.10 -23.13
CA LEU A 894 18.26 25.32 -23.82
C LEU A 894 18.37 24.86 -25.27
N SER A 895 17.24 24.53 -25.87
CA SER A 895 17.16 24.20 -27.31
C SER A 895 17.26 25.43 -28.21
N HIS A 896 16.91 26.62 -27.71
CA HIS A 896 16.91 27.88 -28.45
C HIS A 896 17.43 29.03 -27.57
N ARG A 897 17.92 30.09 -28.22
CA ARG A 897 18.30 31.35 -27.53
C ARG A 897 17.08 32.01 -26.90
N LEU A 898 17.26 32.62 -25.73
CA LEU A 898 16.25 33.46 -25.08
C LEU A 898 16.50 34.94 -25.38
N ASP A 899 15.42 35.72 -25.45
CA ASP A 899 15.50 37.15 -25.68
C ASP A 899 16.10 37.87 -24.47
N TYR A 900 15.61 37.56 -23.27
CA TYR A 900 16.17 38.07 -22.02
C TYR A 900 15.72 37.28 -20.78
N VAL A 901 16.54 37.36 -19.74
CA VAL A 901 16.23 36.88 -18.39
C VAL A 901 16.26 38.05 -17.43
N VAL A 902 15.26 38.11 -16.56
CA VAL A 902 15.18 39.06 -15.46
C VAL A 902 15.11 38.27 -14.17
N ALA A 903 16.03 38.53 -13.26
CA ALA A 903 15.95 38.03 -11.90
C ALA A 903 16.08 39.17 -10.91
N SER A 904 15.30 39.15 -9.84
CA SER A 904 15.50 40.05 -8.72
C SER A 904 15.12 39.43 -7.40
N ILE A 905 15.91 39.73 -6.38
CA ILE A 905 15.67 39.32 -5.00
C ILE A 905 15.68 40.57 -4.13
N LEU A 906 14.65 40.75 -3.31
CA LEU A 906 14.53 41.82 -2.33
C LEU A 906 14.46 41.18 -0.94
N ASN A 907 15.52 41.28 -0.15
CA ASN A 907 15.49 40.92 1.25
C ASN A 907 15.18 42.18 2.09
N ARG A 908 14.03 42.17 2.77
CA ARG A 908 13.55 43.32 3.55
C ARG A 908 14.20 43.42 4.93
N ASP A 909 14.68 42.31 5.48
CA ASP A 909 15.33 42.25 6.80
C ASP A 909 16.77 42.76 6.75
N LEU A 910 17.52 42.34 5.74
CA LEU A 910 18.86 42.83 5.43
C LEU A 910 18.84 44.18 4.70
N GLY A 911 17.69 44.58 4.17
CA GLY A 911 17.52 45.82 3.42
C GLY A 911 18.34 45.81 2.13
N THR A 912 18.30 44.71 1.39
CA THR A 912 19.06 44.54 0.14
C THR A 912 18.14 44.21 -1.02
N ARG A 913 18.48 44.75 -2.20
CA ARG A 913 17.78 44.42 -3.44
C ARG A 913 18.80 44.15 -4.52
N SER A 914 18.83 42.92 -5.03
CA SER A 914 19.71 42.54 -6.13
C SER A 914 18.89 42.25 -7.38
N GLN A 915 19.41 42.67 -8.53
CA GLN A 915 18.77 42.53 -9.83
C GLN A 915 19.80 42.08 -10.86
N LEU A 916 19.43 41.09 -11.66
CA LEU A 916 20.15 40.58 -12.81
C LEU A 916 19.27 40.76 -14.04
N PHE A 917 19.85 41.30 -15.11
CA PHE A 917 19.23 41.33 -16.43
C PHE A 917 20.26 40.89 -17.47
N VAL A 918 19.93 39.88 -18.26
CA VAL A 918 20.77 39.39 -19.35
C VAL A 918 19.95 39.42 -20.64
N SER A 919 20.51 39.92 -21.74
CA SER A 919 19.86 39.93 -23.05
C SER A 919 20.59 39.07 -24.08
N ASP A 920 19.82 38.53 -25.04
CA ASP A 920 20.29 37.62 -26.10
C ASP A 920 21.10 36.45 -25.54
N ILE A 921 20.43 35.60 -24.76
CA ILE A 921 21.05 34.52 -24.01
C ILE A 921 21.28 33.31 -24.94
N PRO A 922 22.53 32.82 -25.07
CA PRO A 922 22.86 31.59 -25.76
C PRO A 922 22.08 30.37 -25.28
N ALA A 923 22.06 29.32 -26.09
CA ALA A 923 21.51 28.03 -25.69
C ALA A 923 22.28 27.41 -24.51
N ILE A 924 23.59 27.61 -24.43
CA ILE A 924 24.44 27.11 -23.35
C ILE A 924 25.25 28.26 -22.78
N ILE A 925 25.12 28.49 -21.47
CA ILE A 925 25.84 29.54 -20.76
C ILE A 925 25.92 29.22 -19.26
N ASP A 926 27.11 29.42 -18.69
CA ASP A 926 27.32 29.46 -17.25
C ASP A 926 27.62 30.90 -16.82
N LEU A 927 26.89 31.37 -15.81
CA LEU A 927 26.99 32.72 -15.25
C LEU A 927 27.19 32.63 -13.74
N TYR A 928 28.25 33.28 -13.26
CA TYR A 928 28.47 33.52 -11.85
C TYR A 928 28.59 35.01 -11.60
N ALA A 929 27.83 35.53 -10.64
CA ALA A 929 27.91 36.92 -10.21
C ALA A 929 27.82 37.01 -8.69
N SER A 930 28.70 37.79 -8.07
CA SER A 930 28.62 38.09 -6.63
C SER A 930 28.86 39.58 -6.41
N ILE A 931 28.00 40.21 -5.61
CA ILE A 931 28.15 41.60 -5.17
C ILE A 931 28.09 41.64 -3.64
N GLY A 932 29.19 42.02 -3.01
CA GLY A 932 29.32 42.17 -1.57
C GLY A 932 30.40 43.20 -1.24
N GLN A 933 31.38 42.84 -0.40
CA GLN A 933 32.59 43.67 -0.21
C GLN A 933 33.53 43.63 -1.42
N SER A 934 33.54 42.49 -2.12
CA SER A 934 34.10 42.33 -3.45
C SER A 934 32.97 42.23 -4.48
N ILE A 935 33.31 42.43 -5.74
CA ILE A 935 32.39 42.14 -6.85
C ILE A 935 33.10 41.13 -7.74
N SER A 936 32.37 40.14 -8.22
CA SER A 936 32.90 39.14 -9.14
C SER A 936 31.85 38.82 -10.18
N VAL A 937 32.24 38.80 -11.45
CA VAL A 937 31.38 38.40 -12.57
C VAL A 937 32.21 37.49 -13.46
N SER A 938 31.75 36.27 -13.64
CA SER A 938 32.35 35.29 -14.54
C SER A 938 31.24 34.76 -15.45
N LEU A 939 31.55 34.66 -16.73
CA LEU A 939 30.63 34.13 -17.74
C LEU A 939 31.41 33.29 -18.72
N ASP A 940 30.92 32.09 -19.00
CA ASP A 940 31.49 31.14 -19.95
C ASP A 940 30.42 30.65 -20.94
N VAL A 941 30.71 30.77 -22.22
CA VAL A 941 29.85 30.33 -23.32
C VAL A 941 30.68 29.54 -24.33
N PRO A 942 30.30 28.31 -24.70
CA PRO A 942 31.06 27.49 -25.66
C PRO A 942 31.20 28.15 -27.04
N GLU A 943 32.31 27.89 -27.75
CA GLU A 943 32.56 28.44 -29.10
C GLU A 943 31.41 28.16 -30.11
N SER A 944 30.69 27.05 -29.98
CA SER A 944 29.57 26.69 -30.86
C SER A 944 28.39 27.64 -30.76
N GLU A 945 28.23 28.30 -29.62
CA GLU A 945 27.09 29.17 -29.31
C GLU A 945 27.41 30.66 -29.52
N ARG A 946 28.67 31.02 -29.76
CA ARG A 946 29.12 32.43 -29.93
C ARG A 946 28.72 32.98 -31.30
N ILE A 947 28.28 34.24 -31.35
CA ILE A 947 27.99 34.94 -32.61
C ILE A 947 29.08 35.99 -32.86
N GLN A 948 29.90 35.79 -33.88
CA GLN A 948 31.03 36.69 -34.21
C GLN A 948 32.07 36.89 -33.09
N GLY A 949 32.12 35.99 -32.11
CA GLY A 949 33.02 36.08 -30.95
C GLY A 949 32.32 36.51 -29.66
N ASP A 950 31.13 37.09 -29.77
CA ASP A 950 30.33 37.56 -28.63
C ASP A 950 29.43 36.44 -28.08
N SER A 951 29.20 36.46 -26.77
CA SER A 951 28.37 35.50 -26.04
C SER A 951 26.92 36.02 -25.91
N VAL A 952 26.73 37.02 -25.06
CA VAL A 952 25.46 37.67 -24.70
C VAL A 952 25.44 39.13 -25.16
N GLY A 953 24.26 39.67 -25.43
CA GLY A 953 24.10 41.06 -25.88
C GLY A 953 24.47 42.07 -24.80
N SER A 954 23.96 41.88 -23.59
CA SER A 954 24.27 42.74 -22.43
C SER A 954 23.99 42.04 -21.10
N VAL A 955 24.77 42.37 -20.08
CA VAL A 955 24.55 41.94 -18.69
C VAL A 955 24.43 43.18 -17.80
N MET A 956 23.36 43.27 -17.02
CA MET A 956 23.22 44.25 -15.94
C MET A 956 23.14 43.51 -14.61
N LEU A 957 24.00 43.90 -13.68
CA LEU A 957 23.97 43.47 -12.29
C LEU A 957 23.81 44.70 -11.42
N GLN A 958 22.81 44.73 -10.56
CA GLN A 958 22.59 45.84 -9.65
C GLN A 958 22.28 45.33 -8.26
N GLN A 959 23.00 45.83 -7.26
CA GLN A 959 22.66 45.68 -5.85
C GLN A 959 22.35 47.05 -5.26
N LEU A 960 21.26 47.14 -4.51
CA LEU A 960 20.91 48.29 -3.70
C LEU A 960 21.00 47.91 -2.23
N GLN A 961 21.76 48.67 -1.44
CA GLN A 961 21.80 48.54 0.01
C GLN A 961 21.01 49.68 0.65
N TRP A 962 20.07 49.34 1.53
CA TRP A 962 19.31 50.32 2.30
C TRP A 962 20.10 50.75 3.54
N PHE A 963 20.44 52.03 3.62
CA PHE A 963 21.14 52.60 4.77
C PHE A 963 20.82 54.09 4.95
N GLU A 964 20.66 54.55 6.19
CA GLU A 964 20.30 55.96 6.52
C GLU A 964 18.99 56.46 5.84
N GLY A 965 18.04 55.57 5.57
CA GLY A 965 16.75 55.91 4.96
C GLY A 965 16.81 56.16 3.45
N GLN A 966 17.87 55.72 2.77
CA GLN A 966 18.05 55.81 1.33
C GLN A 966 18.65 54.50 0.76
N TRP A 967 18.40 54.22 -0.51
CA TRP A 967 19.01 53.12 -1.25
C TRP A 967 20.33 53.58 -1.89
N TRP A 968 21.41 52.83 -1.67
CA TRP A 968 22.73 53.07 -2.23
C TRP A 968 23.05 52.01 -3.29
N PRO A 969 23.28 52.38 -4.56
CA PRO A 969 23.48 51.42 -5.63
C PRO A 969 24.94 50.99 -5.81
N ALA A 970 25.11 49.75 -6.21
CA ALA A 970 26.27 49.20 -6.90
C ALA A 970 25.75 48.56 -8.20
N THR A 971 26.06 49.16 -9.34
CA THR A 971 25.55 48.75 -10.66
C THR A 971 26.72 48.46 -11.60
N ILE A 972 26.68 47.32 -12.28
CA ILE A 972 27.57 46.94 -13.36
C ILE A 972 26.70 46.70 -14.60
N PHE A 973 27.14 47.21 -15.73
CA PHE A 973 26.54 47.02 -17.03
C PHE A 973 27.63 46.68 -18.03
N LEU A 974 27.49 45.52 -18.66
CA LEU A 974 28.37 45.01 -19.69
C LEU A 974 27.59 44.96 -21.00
N LYS A 975 28.23 45.33 -22.10
CA LYS A 975 27.63 45.27 -23.42
C LYS A 975 28.66 44.72 -24.41
N ASP A 976 28.16 43.95 -25.39
CA ASP A 976 28.98 43.26 -26.39
C ASP A 976 29.98 42.31 -25.66
N VAL A 977 29.43 41.38 -24.86
CA VAL A 977 30.22 40.56 -23.93
C VAL A 977 30.95 39.43 -24.70
N PRO A 978 32.27 39.26 -24.52
CA PRO A 978 33.03 38.17 -25.14
C PRO A 978 32.61 36.76 -24.67
N GLY A 979 33.08 35.73 -25.38
CA GLY A 979 32.79 34.32 -25.09
C GLY A 979 33.04 33.86 -23.65
N GLU A 980 34.19 34.24 -23.10
CA GLU A 980 34.56 34.08 -21.70
C GLU A 980 34.96 35.45 -21.14
N ILE A 981 34.49 35.76 -19.93
CA ILE A 981 34.93 36.92 -19.14
C ILE A 981 35.14 36.54 -17.68
N ASP A 982 36.12 37.18 -17.05
CA ASP A 982 36.31 37.20 -15.61
C ASP A 982 36.59 38.64 -15.18
N LEU A 983 35.72 39.18 -14.33
CA LEU A 983 35.83 40.51 -13.76
C LEU A 983 35.79 40.37 -12.25
N THR A 984 36.79 40.92 -11.57
CA THR A 984 36.81 40.99 -10.11
C THR A 984 37.12 42.39 -9.62
N THR A 985 36.49 42.79 -8.53
CA THR A 985 36.92 43.94 -7.74
C THR A 985 37.10 43.53 -6.29
N GLU A 986 38.29 43.72 -5.75
CA GLU A 986 38.59 43.39 -4.35
C GLU A 986 38.94 44.64 -3.53
N PRO A 987 38.51 44.73 -2.27
CA PRO A 987 38.96 45.80 -1.40
C PRO A 987 40.46 45.65 -1.07
N ALA A 988 41.23 46.73 -1.25
CA ALA A 988 42.65 46.74 -0.88
C ALA A 988 42.82 46.59 0.64
N ASN A 989 43.24 45.41 1.08
CA ASN A 989 43.40 45.06 2.51
C ASN A 989 44.79 45.34 3.08
N VAL A 990 45.76 45.67 2.22
CA VAL A 990 47.11 46.01 2.64
C VAL A 990 47.15 47.50 2.97
N PHE A 991 47.53 47.82 4.20
CA PHE A 991 47.70 49.20 4.67
C PHE A 991 49.12 49.42 5.15
N ASP A 992 49.73 50.52 4.73
CA ASP A 992 51.04 50.96 5.21
C ASP A 992 50.97 52.43 5.64
N ILE A 993 51.10 52.64 6.95
CA ILE A 993 51.09 53.97 7.56
C ILE A 993 52.27 54.85 7.14
N THR A 994 53.30 54.28 6.51
CA THR A 994 54.48 55.00 6.01
C THR A 994 54.31 55.48 4.56
N GLN A 995 53.27 55.03 3.87
CA GLN A 995 52.96 55.35 2.48
C GLN A 995 51.73 56.27 2.39
N PRO A 996 51.47 56.93 1.24
CA PRO A 996 50.31 57.79 1.07
C PRO A 996 48.98 57.07 1.34
N THR A 997 48.14 57.62 2.20
CA THR A 997 46.85 57.01 2.60
C THR A 997 45.70 57.27 1.64
N ALA A 998 45.88 58.15 0.66
CA ALA A 998 44.80 58.64 -0.21
C ALA A 998 44.20 57.56 -1.11
N PHE A 999 45.01 56.62 -1.59
CA PHE A 999 44.56 55.49 -2.42
C PHE A 999 44.47 54.18 -1.64
N GLN A 1000 44.86 54.15 -0.37
CA GLN A 1000 44.79 52.94 0.45
C GLN A 1000 43.34 52.59 0.85
N GLY A 1001 42.91 51.38 0.50
CA GLY A 1001 41.53 50.93 0.66
C GLY A 1001 40.60 51.33 -0.49
N VAL A 1002 41.16 51.78 -1.62
CA VAL A 1002 40.42 51.87 -2.90
C VAL A 1002 40.30 50.44 -3.47
N PRO A 1003 39.14 50.06 -4.04
CA PRO A 1003 38.99 48.74 -4.66
C PRO A 1003 39.96 48.57 -5.85
N GLU A 1004 40.57 47.40 -5.93
CA GLU A 1004 41.35 46.98 -7.10
C GLU A 1004 40.41 46.31 -8.10
N PHE A 1005 40.57 46.61 -9.38
CA PHE A 1005 39.78 46.03 -10.48
C PHE A 1005 40.69 45.17 -11.35
N ASP A 1006 40.26 43.95 -11.63
CA ASP A 1006 40.90 43.03 -12.56
C ASP A 1006 39.86 42.53 -13.56
N PHE A 1007 40.23 42.51 -14.83
CA PHE A 1007 39.38 42.08 -15.93
C PHE A 1007 40.21 41.27 -16.91
N SER A 1008 39.68 40.11 -17.29
CA SER A 1008 40.17 39.30 -18.39
C SER A 1008 39.02 38.81 -19.27
N ALA A 1009 39.29 38.62 -20.57
CA ALA A 1009 38.31 38.12 -21.52
C ALA A 1009 38.95 37.33 -22.67
N SER A 1010 38.16 36.46 -23.29
CA SER A 1010 38.53 35.69 -24.49
C SER A 1010 38.80 36.52 -25.75
N GLY A 1011 38.36 37.79 -25.78
CA GLY A 1011 38.54 38.69 -26.91
C GLY A 1011 38.28 40.16 -26.55
N PRO A 1012 38.78 41.10 -27.38
CA PRO A 1012 38.58 42.54 -27.17
C PRO A 1012 37.22 43.02 -27.68
N GLY A 1013 36.80 44.21 -27.25
CA GLY A 1013 35.63 44.93 -27.79
C GLY A 1013 34.50 45.20 -26.80
N MET A 1014 34.60 44.70 -25.56
CA MET A 1014 33.57 44.86 -24.53
C MET A 1014 33.46 46.30 -24.05
N ASP A 1015 32.23 46.77 -23.82
CA ASP A 1015 31.94 48.01 -23.10
C ASP A 1015 31.54 47.71 -21.65
N LEU A 1016 32.13 48.45 -20.71
CA LEU A 1016 31.89 48.33 -19.26
C LEU A 1016 31.41 49.67 -18.70
N TYR A 1017 30.31 49.63 -17.94
CA TYR A 1017 29.90 50.70 -17.06
C TYR A 1017 29.72 50.16 -15.64
N MET A 1018 30.31 50.83 -14.65
CA MET A 1018 30.26 50.46 -13.25
C MET A 1018 30.05 51.73 -12.43
N GLU A 1019 29.02 51.74 -11.59
CA GLU A 1019 28.73 52.80 -10.62
C GLU A 1019 28.52 52.16 -9.25
N ILE A 1020 29.48 52.40 -8.35
CA ILE A 1020 29.53 51.79 -7.03
C ILE A 1020 29.53 52.89 -5.99
N SER A 1021 28.49 52.95 -5.16
CA SER A 1021 28.56 53.72 -3.93
C SER A 1021 29.38 52.98 -2.88
N GLY A 1022 30.35 53.65 -2.26
CA GLY A 1022 31.19 53.02 -1.24
C GLY A 1022 30.40 52.49 -0.06
N ARG A 1023 29.25 53.10 0.23
CA ARG A 1023 28.32 52.64 1.28
C ARG A 1023 27.62 51.32 0.93
N ALA A 1024 27.44 51.01 -0.36
CA ALA A 1024 26.77 49.80 -0.80
C ALA A 1024 27.65 48.54 -0.63
N ILE A 1025 28.98 48.71 -0.69
CA ILE A 1025 29.95 47.60 -0.65
C ILE A 1025 31.00 47.73 0.47
N ASN A 1026 30.76 48.62 1.43
CA ASN A 1026 31.68 48.88 2.56
C ASN A 1026 33.09 49.35 2.16
N THR A 1027 33.21 50.21 1.15
CA THR A 1027 34.48 50.76 0.67
C THR A 1027 34.58 52.28 0.83
N LYS A 1028 35.80 52.82 0.70
CA LYS A 1028 36.05 54.26 0.87
C LYS A 1028 35.69 55.04 -0.39
N GLY A 1029 34.61 55.82 -0.29
CA GLY A 1029 34.17 56.75 -1.35
C GLY A 1029 33.43 56.04 -2.48
N ASP A 1030 32.85 56.83 -3.39
CA ASP A 1030 32.09 56.31 -4.53
C ASP A 1030 32.97 56.26 -5.78
N THR A 1031 32.76 55.23 -6.61
CA THR A 1031 33.52 54.99 -7.85
C THR A 1031 32.56 54.91 -9.03
N VAL A 1032 32.90 55.60 -10.12
CA VAL A 1032 32.27 55.39 -11.43
C VAL A 1032 33.37 55.07 -12.45
N LEU A 1033 33.22 53.96 -13.15
CA LEU A 1033 34.11 53.52 -14.21
C LEU A 1033 33.28 53.30 -15.48
N LEU A 1034 33.70 53.91 -16.57
CA LEU A 1034 33.19 53.67 -17.91
C LEU A 1034 34.38 53.35 -18.80
N ALA A 1035 34.37 52.20 -19.44
CA ALA A 1035 35.36 51.82 -20.43
C ALA A 1035 34.65 51.38 -21.71
N GLU A 1036 35.09 51.93 -22.85
CA GLU A 1036 34.64 51.51 -24.18
C GLU A 1036 35.79 50.83 -24.90
N ASP A 1037 35.49 49.75 -25.63
CA ASP A 1037 36.47 48.97 -26.41
C ASP A 1037 37.62 48.45 -25.51
N LEU A 1038 37.25 47.65 -24.50
CA LEU A 1038 38.21 46.99 -23.61
C LEU A 1038 39.03 45.93 -24.36
N MET A 1039 40.31 45.86 -24.03
CA MET A 1039 41.22 44.79 -24.48
C MET A 1039 41.07 43.54 -23.60
N GLU A 1040 41.67 42.42 -24.01
CA GLU A 1040 41.60 41.11 -23.31
C GLU A 1040 42.00 41.14 -21.84
N GLU A 1041 42.81 42.12 -21.40
CA GLU A 1041 43.17 42.30 -19.99
C GLU A 1041 43.17 43.79 -19.61
N MET A 1042 42.61 44.10 -18.44
CA MET A 1042 42.69 45.42 -17.82
C MET A 1042 42.81 45.29 -16.30
N THR A 1043 43.75 46.02 -15.70
CA THR A 1043 43.86 46.12 -14.24
C THR A 1043 43.89 47.58 -13.78
N VAL A 1044 43.23 47.84 -12.66
CA VAL A 1044 43.31 49.09 -11.89
C VAL A 1044 43.63 48.71 -10.46
N SER A 1045 44.89 48.76 -10.07
CA SER A 1045 45.36 48.29 -8.75
C SER A 1045 46.39 49.23 -8.15
N LEU A 1046 46.83 48.96 -6.92
CA LEU A 1046 47.91 49.70 -6.28
C LEU A 1046 49.27 49.07 -6.61
N ASP A 1047 50.25 49.89 -6.99
CA ASP A 1047 51.64 49.42 -7.13
C ASP A 1047 52.30 49.16 -5.75
N GLU A 1048 53.54 48.65 -5.74
CA GLU A 1048 54.32 48.40 -4.51
C GLU A 1048 54.50 49.64 -3.60
N ASN A 1049 54.25 50.86 -4.12
CA ASN A 1049 54.34 52.13 -3.40
C ASN A 1049 52.97 52.77 -3.15
N PHE A 1050 51.87 52.01 -3.29
CA PHE A 1050 50.48 52.47 -3.13
C PHE A 1050 50.07 53.59 -4.09
N HIS A 1051 50.65 53.61 -5.31
CA HIS A 1051 50.17 54.44 -6.40
C HIS A 1051 49.09 53.71 -7.20
N LEU A 1052 48.07 54.43 -7.65
CA LEU A 1052 47.02 53.87 -8.49
C LEU A 1052 47.55 53.63 -9.92
N ALA A 1053 47.67 52.37 -10.33
CA ALA A 1053 48.15 51.95 -11.63
C ALA A 1053 46.99 51.42 -12.49
N ILE A 1054 46.84 51.99 -13.68
CA ILE A 1054 45.92 51.50 -14.72
C ILE A 1054 46.78 50.81 -15.78
N ARG A 1055 46.49 49.57 -16.13
CA ARG A 1055 47.19 48.78 -17.15
C ARG A 1055 46.19 48.08 -18.04
N SER A 1056 46.52 47.98 -19.33
CA SER A 1056 45.73 47.25 -20.32
C SER A 1056 46.65 46.55 -21.32
N SER A 1057 46.21 45.40 -21.83
CA SER A 1057 46.92 44.64 -22.86
C SER A 1057 46.75 45.26 -24.26
N GLY A 1058 47.38 44.65 -25.28
CA GLY A 1058 47.17 45.02 -26.68
C GLY A 1058 47.53 46.47 -27.05
N GLU A 1059 46.64 47.12 -27.81
CA GLU A 1059 46.76 48.51 -28.28
C GLU A 1059 46.28 49.56 -27.25
N GLY A 1060 45.73 49.13 -26.10
CA GLY A 1060 45.18 49.98 -25.04
C GLY A 1060 43.67 50.23 -25.17
N ILE A 1061 43.08 50.78 -24.10
CA ILE A 1061 41.62 50.98 -23.97
C ILE A 1061 41.15 52.12 -24.87
N GLY A 1062 40.09 51.92 -25.65
CA GLY A 1062 39.53 52.92 -26.56
C GLY A 1062 39.16 54.22 -25.85
N LYS A 1063 38.23 54.16 -24.90
CA LYS A 1063 37.94 55.28 -23.98
C LYS A 1063 37.83 54.80 -22.54
N LEU A 1064 38.35 55.58 -21.61
CA LEU A 1064 38.27 55.32 -20.18
C LEU A 1064 37.79 56.58 -19.46
N TYR A 1065 36.76 56.49 -18.63
CA TYR A 1065 36.38 57.50 -17.67
C TYR A 1065 36.32 56.87 -16.29
N LEU A 1066 37.14 57.37 -15.37
CA LEU A 1066 37.17 56.97 -13.98
C LEU A 1066 36.87 58.18 -13.12
N ARG A 1067 35.87 58.09 -12.25
CA ARG A 1067 35.56 59.11 -11.24
C ARG A 1067 35.59 58.49 -9.87
N GLN A 1068 36.27 59.14 -8.95
CA GLN A 1068 36.25 58.79 -7.54
C GLN A 1068 35.80 59.99 -6.72
N SER A 1069 34.81 59.81 -5.85
CA SER A 1069 34.26 60.90 -5.03
C SER A 1069 34.17 60.52 -3.57
N ASP A 1070 34.12 61.54 -2.73
CA ASP A 1070 33.89 61.42 -1.30
C ASP A 1070 34.92 60.60 -0.49
N VAL A 1071 36.17 60.58 -0.93
CA VAL A 1071 37.24 59.79 -0.29
C VAL A 1071 37.88 60.57 0.86
N PRO A 1072 37.87 60.07 2.11
CA PRO A 1072 38.65 60.65 3.20
C PRO A 1072 40.14 60.29 3.03
N ALA A 1073 40.94 61.24 2.53
CA ALA A 1073 42.35 60.99 2.22
C ALA A 1073 43.23 60.93 3.48
N GLN A 1074 43.01 61.84 4.43
CA GLN A 1074 43.70 61.90 5.74
C GLN A 1074 42.91 62.80 6.72
N PRO A 1075 43.22 62.82 8.03
CA PRO A 1075 42.53 63.68 8.99
C PRO A 1075 42.56 65.16 8.56
N GLY A 1076 41.38 65.73 8.31
CA GLY A 1076 41.23 67.10 7.84
C GLY A 1076 41.43 67.31 6.32
N ILE A 1077 41.62 66.26 5.51
CA ILE A 1077 41.63 66.37 4.05
C ILE A 1077 40.70 65.34 3.44
N ARG A 1078 39.70 65.81 2.69
CA ARG A 1078 38.71 64.98 1.99
C ARG A 1078 38.80 65.24 0.49
N LEU A 1079 39.04 64.22 -0.31
CA LEU A 1079 38.93 64.30 -1.76
C LEU A 1079 37.44 64.37 -2.10
N ILE A 1080 36.98 65.53 -2.58
CA ILE A 1080 35.58 65.70 -2.97
C ILE A 1080 35.33 64.89 -4.25
N GLN A 1081 36.23 65.01 -5.23
CA GLN A 1081 36.08 64.40 -6.55
C GLN A 1081 37.42 64.33 -7.27
N MET A 1082 37.69 63.23 -7.94
CA MET A 1082 38.75 63.02 -8.90
C MET A 1082 38.13 62.43 -10.16
N GLU A 1083 38.52 62.92 -11.34
CA GLU A 1083 38.07 62.42 -12.63
C GLU A 1083 39.27 62.21 -13.54
N ALA A 1084 39.39 61.02 -14.12
CA ALA A 1084 40.36 60.67 -15.15
C ALA A 1084 39.62 60.34 -16.45
N LEU A 1085 40.05 60.90 -17.56
CA LEU A 1085 39.57 60.59 -18.91
C LEU A 1085 40.76 60.14 -19.77
N GLY A 1086 40.78 58.88 -20.17
CA GLY A 1086 41.76 58.28 -21.08
C GLY A 1086 41.18 58.02 -22.47
N GLU A 1087 42.01 58.07 -23.50
CA GLU A 1087 41.68 57.62 -24.86
C GLU A 1087 42.88 56.92 -25.47
N ASN A 1088 42.71 55.71 -25.99
CA ASN A 1088 43.76 54.79 -26.47
C ASN A 1088 44.85 54.54 -25.41
N LEU A 1089 44.46 54.37 -24.14
CA LEU A 1089 45.37 54.34 -22.99
C LEU A 1089 45.84 52.91 -22.70
N LYS A 1090 47.16 52.68 -22.72
CA LYS A 1090 47.77 51.38 -22.40
C LYS A 1090 48.25 51.27 -20.96
N SER A 1091 48.87 52.32 -20.43
CA SER A 1091 49.23 52.40 -19.01
C SER A 1091 49.20 53.83 -18.50
N ALA A 1092 48.89 54.01 -17.21
CA ALA A 1092 49.12 55.24 -16.46
C ALA A 1092 49.28 54.93 -14.96
N THR A 1093 50.13 55.68 -14.25
CA THR A 1093 50.28 55.55 -12.79
C THR A 1093 50.07 56.91 -12.13
N ILE A 1094 49.08 56.99 -11.24
CA ILE A 1094 48.72 58.18 -10.48
C ILE A 1094 49.30 58.04 -9.07
N SER A 1095 50.22 58.95 -8.74
CA SER A 1095 50.89 59.02 -7.45
C SER A 1095 50.51 60.32 -6.74
N LEU A 1096 50.34 60.29 -5.43
CA LEU A 1096 50.13 61.47 -4.60
C LEU A 1096 51.33 61.65 -3.68
N THR A 1097 52.02 62.78 -3.77
CA THR A 1097 53.18 63.09 -2.92
C THR A 1097 52.94 64.38 -2.17
N GLU A 1098 53.40 64.44 -0.92
CA GLU A 1098 53.24 65.61 -0.06
C GLU A 1098 54.51 66.47 -0.01
N VAL A 1099 54.35 67.78 -0.07
CA VAL A 1099 55.40 68.75 0.23
C VAL A 1099 54.96 69.57 1.45
N GLY A 1100 55.22 69.05 2.65
CA GLY A 1100 54.65 69.59 3.90
C GLY A 1100 53.19 69.14 4.06
N LEU A 1101 52.26 70.06 4.34
CA LEU A 1101 50.80 69.80 4.37
C LEU A 1101 50.15 69.93 2.98
N TYR A 1102 50.95 69.91 1.90
CA TYR A 1102 50.52 70.29 0.56
C TYR A 1102 50.52 69.09 -0.40
N PRO A 1103 49.36 68.67 -0.92
CA PRO A 1103 49.27 67.52 -1.82
C PRO A 1103 49.66 67.88 -3.27
N VAL A 1104 50.51 67.06 -3.89
CA VAL A 1104 50.91 67.15 -5.31
C VAL A 1104 50.60 65.82 -5.99
N PHE A 1105 49.71 65.84 -6.97
CA PHE A 1105 49.43 64.66 -7.79
C PHE A 1105 50.47 64.57 -8.92
N ARG A 1106 51.03 63.39 -9.15
CA ARG A 1106 51.95 63.09 -10.25
C ARG A 1106 51.39 61.91 -11.05
N ILE A 1107 51.18 62.12 -12.35
CA ILE A 1107 50.85 61.05 -13.29
C ILE A 1107 52.14 60.67 -14.01
N GLY A 1108 52.62 59.44 -13.85
CA GLY A 1108 53.78 58.91 -14.54
C GLY A 1108 53.42 57.66 -15.36
N ASP A 1109 54.38 57.17 -16.14
CA ASP A 1109 54.24 55.94 -16.92
C ASP A 1109 53.03 55.92 -17.88
N VAL A 1110 52.70 57.08 -18.46
CA VAL A 1110 51.63 57.18 -19.47
C VAL A 1110 52.14 56.59 -20.78
N GLN A 1111 51.56 55.48 -21.22
CA GLN A 1111 51.86 54.81 -22.50
C GLN A 1111 50.57 54.62 -23.28
N GLY A 1112 50.62 54.86 -24.59
CA GLY A 1112 49.44 54.88 -25.47
C GLY A 1112 48.57 56.12 -25.27
N GLY A 1113 48.12 56.74 -26.36
CA GLY A 1113 47.02 57.70 -26.34
C GLY A 1113 47.20 58.97 -25.50
N ARG A 1114 46.10 59.41 -24.84
CA ARG A 1114 46.04 60.61 -23.97
C ARG A 1114 45.30 60.32 -22.65
N ILE A 1115 45.66 61.04 -21.58
CA ILE A 1115 44.93 61.04 -20.30
C ILE A 1115 44.76 62.47 -19.77
N VAL A 1116 43.57 62.80 -19.26
CA VAL A 1116 43.24 64.07 -18.62
C VAL A 1116 42.76 63.77 -17.21
N LEU A 1117 43.32 64.44 -16.20
CA LEU A 1117 42.88 64.29 -14.80
C LEU A 1117 42.41 65.64 -14.25
N SER A 1118 41.34 65.61 -13.45
CA SER A 1118 40.89 66.71 -12.61
C SER A 1118 40.70 66.23 -11.18
N ALA A 1119 41.02 67.06 -10.20
CA ALA A 1119 40.81 66.72 -8.79
C ALA A 1119 40.39 67.95 -7.97
N ARG A 1120 39.49 67.73 -7.01
CA ARG A 1120 39.01 68.71 -6.05
C ARG A 1120 39.06 68.12 -4.65
N ALA A 1121 39.69 68.82 -3.72
CA ALA A 1121 39.84 68.38 -2.35
C ALA A 1121 39.45 69.50 -1.37
N SER A 1122 38.84 69.13 -0.26
CA SER A 1122 38.57 70.00 0.88
C SER A 1122 39.65 69.81 1.93
N VAL A 1123 40.16 70.89 2.50
CA VAL A 1123 41.16 70.89 3.57
C VAL A 1123 40.62 71.65 4.77
N ASP A 1124 40.43 70.97 5.90
CA ASP A 1124 40.12 71.54 7.20
C ASP A 1124 41.41 71.84 7.97
N PHE A 1125 41.68 73.13 8.17
CA PHE A 1125 42.86 73.59 8.89
C PHE A 1125 42.48 74.69 9.89
N MET A 1126 42.84 74.49 11.18
CA MET A 1126 42.56 75.43 12.28
C MET A 1126 41.06 75.81 12.41
N GLY A 1127 40.15 74.88 12.12
CA GLY A 1127 38.69 75.13 12.17
C GLY A 1127 38.13 75.92 10.99
N MET A 1128 38.92 76.13 9.93
CA MET A 1128 38.49 76.72 8.66
C MET A 1128 38.57 75.66 7.55
N THR A 1129 37.50 75.55 6.77
CA THR A 1129 37.42 74.65 5.60
C THR A 1129 37.82 75.39 4.33
N PHE A 1130 38.81 74.90 3.62
CA PHE A 1130 39.28 75.43 2.34
C PHE A 1130 38.92 74.45 1.22
N ASP A 1131 38.17 74.91 0.22
CA ASP A 1131 37.90 74.16 -1.01
C ASP A 1131 39.01 74.41 -2.03
N GLY A 1132 39.87 73.42 -2.23
CA GLY A 1132 40.98 73.47 -3.17
C GLY A 1132 40.65 72.75 -4.47
N ARG A 1133 40.80 73.43 -5.60
CA ARG A 1133 40.72 72.82 -6.93
C ARG A 1133 42.13 72.61 -7.46
N ALA A 1134 42.50 71.37 -7.74
CA ALA A 1134 43.74 71.06 -8.43
C ALA A 1134 43.60 71.39 -9.92
N VAL A 1135 44.56 72.15 -10.43
CA VAL A 1135 44.65 72.51 -11.84
C VAL A 1135 45.88 71.81 -12.42
N LEU A 1136 45.72 71.19 -13.58
CA LEU A 1136 46.78 70.45 -14.26
C LEU A 1136 47.88 71.40 -14.72
N LEU A 1137 49.08 71.23 -14.16
CA LEU A 1137 50.30 71.93 -14.54
C LEU A 1137 51.13 70.98 -15.39
N ASP A 1138 50.92 71.02 -16.71
CA ASP A 1138 51.59 70.11 -17.59
C ASP A 1138 53.07 70.50 -17.74
N ALA A 1139 53.94 69.81 -17.01
CA ALA A 1139 55.40 69.86 -17.13
C ALA A 1139 55.88 68.51 -17.68
N GLN A 1140 56.05 68.43 -19.01
CA GLN A 1140 56.40 67.19 -19.68
C GLN A 1140 57.88 66.86 -19.53
N GLN A 1141 58.17 65.64 -19.09
CA GLN A 1141 59.51 65.08 -19.04
C GLN A 1141 59.52 63.75 -19.82
N THR A 1142 60.25 63.71 -20.94
CA THR A 1142 60.43 62.48 -21.74
C THR A 1142 61.84 61.96 -21.48
N SER A 1143 61.98 60.73 -20.98
CA SER A 1143 63.29 60.10 -20.66
C SER A 1143 64.24 60.99 -19.84
N GLY A 1144 63.71 61.69 -18.83
CA GLY A 1144 64.48 62.54 -17.91
C GLY A 1144 64.83 63.94 -18.43
N ILE A 1145 64.47 64.29 -19.67
CA ILE A 1145 64.74 65.61 -20.26
C ILE A 1145 63.45 66.47 -20.22
N PRO A 1146 63.47 67.69 -19.63
CA PRO A 1146 62.32 68.59 -19.64
C PRO A 1146 62.04 69.08 -21.07
N THR A 1147 60.86 68.79 -21.63
CA THR A 1147 60.53 69.11 -23.04
C THR A 1147 59.51 70.24 -23.21
N GLY A 1148 58.83 70.69 -22.15
CA GLY A 1148 57.98 71.89 -22.17
C GLY A 1148 57.07 72.01 -20.95
N THR A 1149 56.69 73.24 -20.59
CA THR A 1149 55.69 73.56 -19.55
C THR A 1149 54.53 74.35 -20.16
N THR A 1150 53.29 73.88 -19.98
CA THR A 1150 52.08 74.64 -20.31
C THR A 1150 51.22 74.83 -19.05
N ILE A 1151 50.63 76.03 -18.90
CA ILE A 1151 49.75 76.37 -17.77
C ILE A 1151 48.35 76.62 -18.35
N GLY A 1152 47.42 75.70 -18.11
CA GLY A 1152 46.01 75.89 -18.44
C GLY A 1152 45.26 76.52 -17.26
N VAL A 1153 44.59 77.66 -17.46
CA VAL A 1153 43.66 78.25 -16.48
C VAL A 1153 42.25 78.15 -17.07
N ASN A 1154 41.29 77.61 -16.31
CA ASN A 1154 39.89 77.34 -16.73
C ASN A 1154 39.70 76.19 -17.75
N GLY A 1155 40.29 75.02 -17.53
CA GLY A 1155 39.83 73.79 -18.18
C GLY A 1155 40.03 73.68 -19.71
N LEU A 1156 40.83 74.56 -20.31
CA LEU A 1156 41.28 74.43 -21.71
C LEU A 1156 42.74 73.98 -21.70
N ALA A 1157 42.97 72.68 -21.81
CA ALA A 1157 44.26 72.13 -22.20
C ALA A 1157 44.38 72.25 -23.73
N SER A 1158 45.41 72.93 -24.25
CA SER A 1158 45.71 72.92 -25.68
C SER A 1158 46.37 71.60 -26.06
N ASP A 1159 45.97 71.06 -27.20
CA ASP A 1159 46.48 69.89 -27.92
C ASP A 1159 47.96 69.53 -27.68
N LEU A 1160 48.22 68.31 -27.19
CA LEU A 1160 49.54 67.79 -26.81
C LEU A 1160 49.70 66.32 -27.21
N SER A 1161 49.85 66.06 -28.52
CA SER A 1161 50.39 64.78 -29.01
C SER A 1161 51.04 64.91 -30.40
N LEU A 1162 51.77 65.99 -30.69
CA LEU A 1162 52.45 66.10 -32.00
C LEU A 1162 53.73 65.25 -32.13
N LEU A 1163 54.06 64.40 -31.16
CA LEU A 1163 55.27 63.56 -31.15
C LEU A 1163 55.01 62.04 -31.19
N ASN A 1164 53.77 61.57 -30.97
CA ASN A 1164 53.42 60.14 -31.07
C ASN A 1164 53.03 59.69 -32.49
N VAL A 1165 53.12 60.58 -33.50
CA VAL A 1165 52.89 60.26 -34.93
C VAL A 1165 54.18 59.82 -35.65
N ILE A 1166 55.31 59.71 -34.92
CA ILE A 1166 56.58 59.24 -35.48
C ILE A 1166 56.72 57.74 -35.20
N PRO A 1167 56.72 56.86 -36.22
CA PRO A 1167 56.93 55.43 -36.01
C PRO A 1167 58.31 55.18 -35.37
N GLY A 1168 58.33 54.51 -34.21
CA GLY A 1168 59.56 54.08 -33.51
C GLY A 1168 59.98 54.92 -32.30
N PHE A 1169 59.07 55.71 -31.70
CA PHE A 1169 59.33 56.47 -30.47
C PHE A 1169 58.41 55.99 -29.32
N ASP A 1170 58.87 55.03 -28.51
CA ASP A 1170 58.20 54.59 -27.28
C ASP A 1170 58.85 55.26 -26.07
N GLY A 1171 58.21 56.29 -25.52
CA GLY A 1171 58.66 56.96 -24.31
C GLY A 1171 57.49 57.33 -23.42
N SER A 1172 57.55 56.97 -22.14
CA SER A 1172 56.52 57.36 -21.17
C SER A 1172 56.64 58.83 -20.79
N THR A 1173 55.49 59.49 -20.61
CA THR A 1173 55.42 60.88 -20.15
C THR A 1173 55.07 60.96 -18.67
N THR A 1174 55.47 62.07 -18.02
CA THR A 1174 55.12 62.38 -16.62
C THR A 1174 54.53 63.78 -16.54
N HIS A 1175 53.47 63.96 -15.75
CA HIS A 1175 52.70 65.19 -15.56
C HIS A 1175 52.49 65.48 -14.06
N TYR A 1176 52.36 66.75 -13.66
CA TYR A 1176 52.18 67.17 -12.27
C TYR A 1176 50.91 68.02 -12.07
N MET A 1177 50.29 67.93 -10.90
CA MET A 1177 49.02 68.60 -10.57
C MET A 1177 49.07 69.18 -9.16
N VAL A 1178 48.63 70.44 -9.04
CA VAL A 1178 48.84 71.25 -7.83
C VAL A 1178 47.57 72.06 -7.48
N PRO A 1179 47.09 72.08 -6.21
CA PRO A 1179 45.85 72.76 -5.80
C PRO A 1179 45.91 74.30 -5.63
N GLU A 1180 45.01 75.02 -6.30
CA GLU A 1180 44.66 76.46 -6.13
C GLU A 1180 43.56 76.59 -5.04
N PRO A 1181 43.60 77.56 -4.09
CA PRO A 1181 44.16 78.91 -4.18
C PRO A 1181 45.42 79.18 -3.35
N LEU A 1182 46.05 78.15 -2.78
CA LEU A 1182 47.22 78.33 -1.92
C LEU A 1182 48.48 78.72 -2.70
N THR A 1183 48.56 78.42 -4.01
CA THR A 1183 49.64 78.92 -4.88
C THR A 1183 49.55 80.43 -5.06
N THR A 1184 48.36 80.99 -5.32
CA THR A 1184 48.16 82.46 -5.25
C THR A 1184 48.34 82.98 -3.84
N GLY A 1185 47.91 82.25 -2.79
CA GLY A 1185 48.11 82.64 -1.39
C GLY A 1185 49.58 82.74 -0.99
N VAL A 1186 50.40 81.76 -1.34
CA VAL A 1186 51.85 81.70 -1.08
C VAL A 1186 52.61 82.63 -2.02
N LEU A 1187 52.21 82.79 -3.30
CA LEU A 1187 52.78 83.85 -4.16
C LEU A 1187 52.38 85.24 -3.65
N THR A 1188 51.17 85.43 -3.13
CA THR A 1188 50.71 86.70 -2.54
C THR A 1188 51.45 86.95 -1.23
N LEU A 1189 51.65 85.94 -0.38
CA LEU A 1189 52.44 86.02 0.85
C LEU A 1189 53.92 86.29 0.53
N CYS A 1190 54.49 85.63 -0.46
CA CYS A 1190 55.87 85.85 -0.90
C CYS A 1190 56.03 87.21 -1.58
N THR A 1191 55.04 87.70 -2.33
CA THR A 1191 55.06 89.06 -2.91
C THR A 1191 54.76 90.15 -1.88
N THR A 1192 54.01 89.88 -0.81
CA THR A 1192 53.80 90.83 0.30
C THR A 1192 54.92 90.81 1.35
N LEU A 1193 55.55 89.66 1.62
CA LEU A 1193 56.65 89.53 2.59
C LEU A 1193 58.03 89.81 1.97
N PHE A 1194 58.25 89.51 0.68
CA PHE A 1194 59.54 89.72 0.01
C PHE A 1194 59.50 90.78 -1.11
N GLY A 1195 58.34 91.38 -1.42
CA GLY A 1195 58.20 92.49 -2.37
C GLY A 1195 58.19 93.90 -1.76
N GLY A 1196 58.37 94.04 -0.46
CA GLY A 1196 58.40 95.32 0.26
C GLY A 1196 59.78 95.69 0.80
N GLY A 1197 60.78 95.82 -0.07
CA GLY A 1197 62.08 96.38 0.29
C GLY A 1197 62.05 97.91 0.35
N SER A 1198 62.23 98.45 1.55
CA SER A 1198 63.46 99.20 1.84
C SER A 1198 64.22 98.47 2.93
#